data_AF-A0A5Y6NWT2-F1
#
_entry.id   AF-A0A5Y6NWT2-F1
#
_cell.length_a   1.000
_cell.length_b   1.000
_cell.length_c   1.000
_cell.angle_alpha   90.00
_cell.angle_beta   90.00
_cell.angle_gamma   90.00
#
_symmetry.space_group_name_H-M   'P 1'
#
loop_
_entity.id
_entity.type
_entity.pdbx_description
1 polymer ?
#
loop_
_entity_poly.entity_id
_entity_poly.type
_entity_poly.pdbx_seq_one_letter_code
_entity_poly.pdbx_strand_id
1 'polypeptide(L)'
;MTLKQISELIKSESVKIISFDIFDTLLVRPCINPSDMFKIIATRAGLDESFIKIRQLAEQYARENKPFYEDDITIDDIYRHLHLNFELSIEECERLKIIEMEVEFDYLYPKNSIQDLFFEALENRKKVIIVSDMYLPKNFLEKVLEKNNYKNYDGLFVSGDLKISKGSGRLFDFIIAKFEKMGFDKSSILHIGDNQRADVNMPNSKGIKGVRIVNSSDRFNMLHLLDSIQYSKMVFTDNRFILGFMINKVFDHISRPYDKEHSMFNGEIENFTNLLLTPIFYAFARWLLEDCKKNNIDTLLLVYRDGYLIEKILNIFLKDRESQISIKPLRLSRKALYAFDGLSKKECKKKLVAIPASATMTVENFLKLRFLMDDFQIAEASEKYNFVLDAYVGDVKNQLTIADQVYEYFFNNAKKKTEVIKDYCRHVIADGENIAVFDVGYSGRICKFLKDVLNVETTAYHMFKHFGFKGDSSIRTYFDFSNTFFQHIHIIHNQIFEDILSEPVGTLQEIIKKNDKFDFILDNKYQAQDEILKVQDRILNNIEEFYNLFKKDIDTLNIHGFDFYHILTRFLWQPKAKDMNVFKNLTFKDDFIIGGDNNIGYDKWFASKKNFQKPNEYCTVRKIVKRYYKKFKNFSFFQNFKDKLELKKQKQSLQKNIQDLFELPSKCFDDALEKKDFLFVGHFASFDKGVCRYISNAAQGKSALVVSTTPWLKKEFVQNKLKMPSIIVPKATFNRGYDGNVDLNLTESEKYILERNPRLKEISLRMKLQYKDMGKNYPDKMVVFLFQYFDILLKKTSPKKVFIWNKFNATHEIFYLVCLKSNIQCIFMEFGVIPGTFNFDLQGQMGESWIANHTSDFNKLEIDLGELENAKKVLEYICKEKLCRNLQPRNNLIDDIKRKIKKDRPTIVYFGQNDFEAGMIPYNQHVVKYHSPWSVDSNDAYRALSEICIKNNWNFIYKPHPNLEWLEEKKSEIIDARGVDIHELIDLADVAVTILSQSSYEALMRGKPVVMLGYTHLKYKNCTYEAFAKDDVEQILDKAIKDGFTEEMRKNFHSHIARLLKYYLYDDYVIRKFKYGKKIEDFQNEFLN
;
A
#
# COMPACT_ATOMS: atom_id res chain seq x y z
N MET A 1 -28.24 -4.62 -5.29
CA MET A 1 -29.03 -5.37 -6.29
C MET A 1 -28.08 -6.13 -7.19
N THR A 2 -28.50 -7.26 -7.78
CA THR A 2 -27.73 -8.00 -8.79
C THR A 2 -27.91 -7.35 -10.18
N LEU A 3 -27.01 -7.61 -11.13
CA LEU A 3 -27.15 -7.11 -12.52
C LEU A 3 -28.50 -7.48 -13.14
N LYS A 4 -28.98 -8.70 -12.90
CA LYS A 4 -30.29 -9.17 -13.37
C LYS A 4 -31.43 -8.30 -12.84
N GLN A 5 -31.42 -7.97 -11.54
CA GLN A 5 -32.41 -7.09 -10.95
C GLN A 5 -32.35 -5.68 -11.55
N ILE A 6 -31.16 -5.19 -11.88
CA ILE A 6 -30.99 -3.87 -12.51
C ILE A 6 -31.51 -3.89 -13.95
N SER A 7 -31.19 -4.94 -14.71
CA SER A 7 -31.73 -5.19 -16.04
C SER A 7 -33.27 -5.26 -16.05
N GLU A 8 -33.88 -5.96 -15.10
CA GLU A 8 -35.34 -6.00 -14.93
C GLU A 8 -35.93 -4.60 -14.69
N LEU A 9 -35.25 -3.76 -13.89
CA LEU A 9 -35.66 -2.38 -13.68
C LEU A 9 -35.52 -1.51 -14.94
N ILE A 10 -34.45 -1.70 -15.71
CA ILE A 10 -34.24 -1.00 -16.98
C ILE A 10 -35.35 -1.36 -17.96
N LYS A 11 -35.72 -2.64 -18.06
CA LYS A 11 -36.77 -3.14 -18.95
C LYS A 11 -38.18 -2.71 -18.54
N SER A 12 -38.41 -2.41 -17.26
CA SER A 12 -39.72 -1.97 -16.74
C SER A 12 -40.32 -0.81 -17.54
N GLU A 13 -41.59 -0.90 -17.93
CA GLU A 13 -42.30 0.17 -18.63
C GLU A 13 -42.46 1.43 -17.79
N SER A 14 -42.48 1.30 -16.45
CA SER A 14 -42.59 2.44 -15.53
C SER A 14 -41.36 3.34 -15.56
N VAL A 15 -40.21 2.79 -15.96
CA VAL A 15 -38.95 3.53 -16.06
C VAL A 15 -38.79 4.02 -17.49
N LYS A 16 -38.66 5.33 -17.67
CA LYS A 16 -38.52 5.99 -18.99
C LYS A 16 -37.13 6.59 -19.18
N ILE A 17 -36.48 6.99 -18.09
CA ILE A 17 -35.17 7.64 -18.11
C ILE A 17 -34.22 6.85 -17.21
N ILE A 18 -33.05 6.49 -17.75
CA ILE A 18 -31.95 5.89 -17.00
C ILE A 18 -30.84 6.93 -16.86
N SER A 19 -30.42 7.18 -15.63
CA SER A 19 -29.33 8.06 -15.29
C SER A 19 -28.15 7.26 -14.75
N PHE A 20 -26.98 7.40 -15.35
CA PHE A 20 -25.76 6.72 -14.89
C PHE A 20 -24.76 7.71 -14.29
N ASP A 21 -24.09 7.29 -13.22
CA ASP A 21 -22.83 7.92 -12.80
C ASP A 21 -21.65 7.51 -13.70
N ILE A 22 -20.56 8.30 -13.71
CA ILE A 22 -19.37 7.99 -14.51
C ILE A 22 -18.36 7.13 -13.73
N PHE A 23 -17.80 7.65 -12.64
CA PHE A 23 -16.60 7.09 -12.04
C PHE A 23 -16.95 5.93 -11.12
N ASP A 24 -16.18 4.84 -11.21
CA ASP A 24 -16.45 3.58 -10.50
C ASP A 24 -17.82 2.94 -10.80
N THR A 25 -18.53 3.50 -11.80
CA THR A 25 -19.83 3.06 -12.33
C THR A 25 -19.70 2.66 -13.81
N LEU A 26 -19.65 3.64 -14.74
CA LEU A 26 -19.46 3.38 -16.18
C LEU A 26 -17.98 3.17 -16.52
N LEU A 27 -17.10 3.94 -15.90
CA LEU A 27 -15.67 3.96 -16.13
C LEU A 27 -14.91 3.69 -14.85
N VAL A 28 -13.82 2.92 -14.94
CA VAL A 28 -12.93 2.61 -13.83
C VAL A 28 -11.49 3.02 -14.16
N ARG A 29 -10.69 3.23 -13.11
CA ARG A 29 -9.24 3.45 -13.21
C ARG A 29 -8.48 2.17 -12.86
N PRO A 30 -7.32 1.89 -13.46
CA PRO A 30 -6.51 0.72 -13.17
C PRO A 30 -5.66 0.93 -11.90
N CYS A 31 -6.28 1.34 -10.80
CA CYS A 31 -5.59 1.60 -9.53
C CYS A 31 -6.53 1.32 -8.35
N ILE A 32 -5.96 1.23 -7.14
CA ILE A 32 -6.76 1.00 -5.92
C ILE A 32 -7.40 2.30 -5.44
N ASN A 33 -6.64 3.40 -5.43
CA ASN A 33 -7.16 4.73 -5.09
C ASN A 33 -7.00 5.67 -6.29
N PRO A 34 -8.00 6.51 -6.61
CA PRO A 34 -7.89 7.47 -7.71
C PRO A 34 -6.66 8.39 -7.63
N SER A 35 -6.23 8.76 -6.42
CA SER A 35 -5.03 9.59 -6.21
C SER A 35 -3.72 8.93 -6.65
N ASP A 36 -3.70 7.61 -6.86
CA ASP A 36 -2.52 6.92 -7.39
C ASP A 36 -2.18 7.41 -8.80
N MET A 37 -3.18 7.87 -9.57
CA MET A 37 -2.97 8.44 -10.90
C MET A 37 -2.10 9.69 -10.88
N PHE A 38 -2.09 10.44 -9.76
CA PHE A 38 -1.24 11.63 -9.61
C PHE A 38 0.26 11.29 -9.67
N LYS A 39 0.65 10.04 -9.41
CA LYS A 39 2.02 9.58 -9.61
C LYS A 39 2.40 9.58 -11.09
N ILE A 40 1.50 9.14 -11.97
CA ILE A 40 1.73 9.15 -13.41
C ILE A 40 1.83 10.59 -13.91
N ILE A 41 0.97 11.48 -13.41
CA ILE A 41 1.04 12.91 -13.70
C ILE A 41 2.40 13.49 -13.30
N ALA A 42 2.83 13.25 -12.05
CA ALA A 42 4.12 13.71 -11.55
C ALA A 42 5.27 13.21 -12.43
N THR A 43 5.26 11.92 -12.76
CA THR A 43 6.29 11.28 -13.59
C THR A 43 6.35 11.88 -14.99
N ARG A 44 5.21 12.01 -15.69
CA ARG A 44 5.13 12.66 -17.02
C ARG A 44 5.55 14.12 -16.97
N ALA A 45 5.27 14.79 -15.85
CA ALA A 45 5.63 16.19 -15.66
C ALA A 45 7.10 16.41 -15.24
N GLY A 46 7.84 15.36 -14.86
CA GLY A 46 9.20 15.45 -14.32
C GLY A 46 9.25 15.90 -12.85
N LEU A 47 8.17 15.71 -12.10
CA LEU A 47 8.04 16.04 -10.68
C LEU A 47 8.15 14.78 -9.80
N ASP A 48 8.55 14.97 -8.54
CA ASP A 48 8.61 13.91 -7.55
C ASP A 48 7.25 13.62 -6.87
N GLU A 49 7.19 12.60 -6.02
CA GLU A 49 5.96 12.14 -5.36
C GLU A 49 5.33 13.17 -4.41
N SER A 50 6.03 14.25 -4.02
CA SER A 50 5.45 15.35 -3.24
C SER A 50 4.30 16.05 -3.99
N PHE A 51 4.32 16.03 -5.32
CA PHE A 51 3.26 16.58 -6.15
C PHE A 51 1.89 15.96 -5.84
N ILE A 52 1.83 14.66 -5.51
CA ILE A 52 0.59 13.97 -5.15
C ILE A 52 -0.11 14.72 -4.01
N LYS A 53 0.64 15.11 -2.98
CA LYS A 53 0.08 15.82 -1.83
C LYS A 53 -0.26 17.27 -2.15
N ILE A 54 0.61 17.96 -2.90
CA ILE A 54 0.39 19.34 -3.35
C ILE A 54 -0.91 19.43 -4.17
N ARG A 55 -1.10 18.51 -5.13
CA ARG A 55 -2.29 18.44 -5.97
C ARG A 55 -3.57 18.14 -5.16
N GLN A 56 -3.51 17.25 -4.18
CA GLN A 56 -4.62 17.01 -3.25
C GLN A 56 -4.97 18.24 -2.41
N LEU A 57 -3.96 18.95 -1.92
CA LEU A 57 -4.17 20.19 -1.16
C LEU A 57 -4.76 21.30 -2.03
N ALA A 58 -4.30 21.45 -3.27
CA ALA A 58 -4.85 22.43 -4.21
C ALA A 58 -6.36 22.20 -4.44
N GLU A 59 -6.79 20.95 -4.57
CA GLU A 59 -8.22 20.62 -4.67
C GLU A 59 -8.97 20.94 -3.38
N GLN A 60 -8.41 20.56 -2.22
CA GLN A 60 -9.00 20.90 -0.94
C GLN A 60 -9.20 22.42 -0.82
N TYR A 61 -8.20 23.22 -1.18
CA TYR A 61 -8.29 24.67 -1.17
C TYR A 61 -9.33 25.21 -2.14
N ALA A 62 -9.40 24.67 -3.35
CA ALA A 62 -10.47 25.04 -4.29
C ALA A 62 -11.86 24.77 -3.70
N ARG A 63 -12.05 23.61 -3.05
CA ARG A 63 -13.33 23.26 -2.40
C ARG A 63 -13.66 24.16 -1.22
N GLU A 64 -12.67 24.56 -0.42
CA GLU A 64 -12.83 25.45 0.73
C GLU A 64 -13.09 26.91 0.32
N ASN A 65 -12.54 27.36 -0.80
CA ASN A 65 -12.62 28.76 -1.26
C ASN A 65 -13.67 29.00 -2.37
N LYS A 66 -14.42 27.98 -2.79
CA LYS A 66 -15.52 28.15 -3.74
C LYS A 66 -16.62 29.04 -3.14
N PRO A 67 -17.34 29.84 -3.94
CA PRO A 67 -18.47 30.62 -3.45
C PRO A 67 -19.51 29.73 -2.74
N PHE A 68 -20.10 30.23 -1.66
CA PHE A 68 -21.03 29.45 -0.82
C PHE A 68 -22.25 28.89 -1.60
N TYR A 69 -22.66 29.55 -2.68
CA TYR A 69 -23.79 29.13 -3.52
C TYR A 69 -23.41 28.07 -4.58
N GLU A 70 -22.12 27.80 -4.79
CA GLU A 70 -21.63 26.73 -5.65
C GLU A 70 -21.48 25.44 -4.86
N ASP A 71 -21.95 24.32 -5.40
CA ASP A 71 -21.80 23.01 -4.75
C ASP A 71 -20.47 22.33 -5.08
N ASP A 72 -19.84 22.64 -6.22
CA ASP A 72 -18.63 21.98 -6.71
C ASP A 72 -17.66 22.93 -7.42
N ILE A 73 -16.49 22.41 -7.78
CA ILE A 73 -15.35 23.16 -8.38
C ILE A 73 -14.98 22.62 -9.75
N THR A 74 -14.24 23.39 -10.54
CA THR A 74 -13.66 22.93 -11.81
C THR A 74 -12.18 22.56 -11.67
N ILE A 75 -11.62 21.88 -12.67
CA ILE A 75 -10.17 21.64 -12.76
C ILE A 75 -9.39 22.96 -12.82
N ASP A 76 -9.95 23.99 -13.46
CA ASP A 76 -9.34 25.33 -13.48
C ASP A 76 -9.30 25.97 -12.09
N ASP A 77 -10.32 25.76 -11.25
CA ASP A 77 -10.29 26.18 -9.85
C ASP A 77 -9.13 25.53 -9.09
N ILE A 78 -8.92 24.23 -9.31
CA ILE A 78 -7.84 23.47 -8.69
C ILE A 78 -6.48 24.03 -9.12
N TYR A 79 -6.25 24.17 -10.42
CA TYR A 79 -4.95 24.63 -10.95
C TYR A 79 -4.70 26.12 -10.69
N ARG A 80 -5.76 26.93 -10.58
CA ARG A 80 -5.68 28.29 -10.04
C ARG A 80 -5.18 28.27 -8.59
N HIS A 81 -5.73 27.40 -7.74
CA HIS A 81 -5.24 27.25 -6.36
C HIS A 81 -3.85 26.61 -6.29
N LEU A 82 -3.47 25.79 -7.28
CA LEU A 82 -2.11 25.30 -7.41
C LEU A 82 -1.13 26.46 -7.64
N HIS A 83 -1.44 27.34 -8.60
CA HIS A 83 -0.63 28.54 -8.86
C HIS A 83 -0.63 29.52 -7.69
N LEU A 84 -1.80 29.81 -7.10
CA LEU A 84 -1.94 30.81 -6.03
C LEU A 84 -1.24 30.39 -4.75
N ASN A 85 -1.25 29.09 -4.43
CA ASN A 85 -0.82 28.61 -3.12
C ASN A 85 0.60 28.03 -3.13
N PHE A 86 1.11 27.59 -4.29
CA PHE A 86 2.39 26.88 -4.42
C PHE A 86 3.34 27.58 -5.41
N GLU A 87 4.64 27.33 -5.29
CA GLU A 87 5.70 27.86 -6.17
C GLU A 87 5.69 27.25 -7.58
N LEU A 88 4.56 27.38 -8.29
CA LEU A 88 4.38 26.98 -9.69
C LEU A 88 3.93 28.18 -10.53
N SER A 89 4.48 28.32 -11.73
CA SER A 89 4.08 29.33 -12.70
C SER A 89 2.70 29.01 -13.30
N ILE A 90 2.09 29.98 -13.98
CA ILE A 90 0.81 29.76 -14.68
C ILE A 90 1.00 28.75 -15.81
N GLU A 91 2.10 28.88 -16.56
CA GLU A 91 2.47 27.98 -17.65
C GLU A 91 2.69 26.56 -17.15
N GLU A 92 3.36 26.39 -16.01
CA GLU A 92 3.54 25.08 -15.38
C GLU A 92 2.21 24.47 -14.94
N CYS A 93 1.29 25.27 -14.38
CA CYS A 93 -0.04 24.83 -13.99
C CYS A 93 -0.87 24.40 -15.21
N GLU A 94 -0.86 25.17 -16.29
CA GLU A 94 -1.55 24.81 -17.53
C GLU A 94 -0.98 23.52 -18.14
N ARG A 95 0.35 23.38 -18.17
CA ARG A 95 1.01 22.14 -18.61
C ARG A 95 0.58 20.94 -17.76
N LEU A 96 0.60 21.09 -16.44
CA LEU A 96 0.20 20.02 -15.51
C LEU A 96 -1.28 19.66 -15.64
N LYS A 97 -2.15 20.63 -15.88
CA LYS A 97 -3.59 20.44 -16.13
C LYS A 97 -3.83 19.59 -17.38
N ILE A 98 -3.12 19.92 -18.46
CA ILE A 98 -3.16 19.14 -19.71
C ILE A 98 -2.68 17.71 -19.45
N ILE A 99 -1.57 17.53 -18.74
CA ILE A 99 -1.06 16.20 -18.39
C ILE A 99 -2.08 15.42 -17.53
N GLU A 100 -2.75 16.05 -16.55
CA GLU A 100 -3.80 15.39 -15.75
C GLU A 100 -4.94 14.88 -16.63
N MET A 101 -5.42 15.71 -17.56
CA MET A 101 -6.47 15.33 -18.50
C MET A 101 -6.01 14.23 -19.46
N GLU A 102 -4.76 14.27 -19.95
CA GLU A 102 -4.20 13.21 -20.79
C GLU A 102 -4.11 11.88 -20.04
N VAL A 103 -3.68 11.91 -18.77
CA VAL A 103 -3.60 10.71 -17.92
C VAL A 103 -5.01 10.14 -17.69
N GLU A 104 -6.00 10.97 -17.34
CA GLU A 104 -7.39 10.51 -17.21
C GLU A 104 -7.92 9.94 -18.53
N PHE A 105 -7.63 10.58 -19.66
CA PHE A 105 -8.05 10.10 -20.98
C PHE A 105 -7.43 8.75 -21.31
N ASP A 106 -6.14 8.56 -21.04
CA ASP A 106 -5.41 7.32 -21.33
C ASP A 106 -5.94 6.14 -20.51
N TYR A 107 -6.22 6.36 -19.21
CA TYR A 107 -6.41 5.29 -18.24
C TYR A 107 -7.86 5.00 -17.83
N LEU A 108 -8.83 5.86 -18.17
CA LEU A 108 -10.24 5.52 -17.97
C LEU A 108 -10.72 4.53 -19.02
N TYR A 109 -11.26 3.40 -18.57
CA TYR A 109 -11.79 2.32 -19.42
C TYR A 109 -13.15 1.80 -18.89
N PRO A 110 -13.99 1.18 -19.73
CA PRO A 110 -15.33 0.78 -19.34
C PRO A 110 -15.33 -0.35 -18.32
N LYS A 111 -16.33 -0.30 -17.44
CA LYS A 111 -16.76 -1.46 -16.67
C LYS A 111 -17.74 -2.27 -17.53
N ASN A 112 -17.27 -3.34 -18.15
CA ASN A 112 -17.99 -4.03 -19.23
C ASN A 112 -19.40 -4.45 -18.81
N SER A 113 -19.56 -4.96 -17.60
CA SER A 113 -20.88 -5.36 -17.07
C SER A 113 -21.91 -4.23 -16.97
N ILE A 114 -21.46 -2.98 -16.77
CA ILE A 114 -22.33 -1.80 -16.72
C ILE A 114 -22.52 -1.23 -18.12
N GLN A 115 -21.51 -1.34 -18.98
CA GLN A 115 -21.63 -0.99 -20.39
C GLN A 115 -22.73 -1.81 -21.09
N ASP A 116 -22.85 -3.09 -20.76
CA ASP A 116 -23.96 -3.94 -21.23
C ASP A 116 -25.33 -3.36 -20.81
N LEU A 117 -25.46 -2.90 -19.56
CA LEU A 117 -26.70 -2.27 -19.07
C LEU A 117 -26.97 -0.92 -19.74
N PHE A 118 -25.93 -0.16 -20.07
CA PHE A 118 -26.05 1.08 -20.82
C PHE A 118 -26.62 0.81 -22.22
N PHE A 119 -26.09 -0.17 -22.95
CA PHE A 119 -26.62 -0.55 -24.26
C PHE A 119 -28.02 -1.17 -24.16
N GLU A 120 -28.28 -1.98 -23.15
CA GLU A 120 -29.63 -2.53 -22.91
C GLU A 120 -30.66 -1.40 -22.69
N ALA A 121 -30.29 -0.33 -21.98
CA ALA A 121 -31.17 0.82 -21.82
C ALA A 121 -31.50 1.50 -23.16
N LEU A 122 -30.52 1.65 -24.05
CA LEU A 122 -30.72 2.19 -25.40
C LEU A 122 -31.59 1.27 -26.27
N GLU A 123 -31.34 -0.04 -26.24
CA GLU A 123 -32.13 -1.04 -26.98
C GLU A 123 -33.61 -1.03 -26.55
N ASN A 124 -33.86 -0.81 -25.26
CA ASN A 124 -35.20 -0.66 -24.70
C ASN A 124 -35.80 0.75 -24.90
N ARG A 125 -35.18 1.57 -25.78
CA ARG A 125 -35.63 2.93 -26.15
C ARG A 125 -35.82 3.84 -24.94
N LYS A 126 -35.05 3.63 -23.87
CA LYS A 126 -35.04 4.53 -22.72
C LYS A 126 -34.27 5.78 -23.08
N LYS A 127 -34.65 6.90 -22.47
CA LYS A 127 -33.78 8.08 -22.47
C LYS A 127 -32.61 7.82 -21.54
N VAL A 128 -31.38 8.01 -22.00
CA VAL A 128 -30.19 7.74 -21.19
C VAL A 128 -29.48 9.05 -20.91
N ILE A 129 -29.28 9.38 -19.65
CA ILE A 129 -28.47 10.53 -19.24
C ILE A 129 -27.30 10.08 -18.39
N ILE A 130 -26.25 10.88 -18.39
CA ILE A 130 -25.04 10.67 -17.58
C ILE A 130 -24.88 11.87 -16.66
N VAL A 131 -24.60 11.60 -15.39
CA VAL A 131 -24.49 12.61 -14.33
C VAL A 131 -23.24 12.34 -13.51
N SER A 132 -22.44 13.35 -13.18
CA SER A 132 -21.20 13.10 -12.41
C SER A 132 -20.88 14.25 -11.47
N ASP A 133 -20.46 13.91 -10.25
CA ASP A 133 -19.88 14.84 -9.29
C ASP A 133 -18.37 14.89 -9.53
N MET A 134 -17.92 15.71 -10.48
CA MET A 134 -16.53 15.78 -10.90
C MET A 134 -16.09 17.18 -11.31
N TYR A 135 -14.83 17.49 -11.03
CA TYR A 135 -14.16 18.73 -11.44
C TYR A 135 -13.71 18.74 -12.91
N LEU A 136 -13.74 17.60 -13.59
CA LEU A 136 -13.30 17.48 -14.98
C LEU A 136 -14.34 18.10 -15.92
N PRO A 137 -13.92 18.89 -16.93
CA PRO A 137 -14.84 19.56 -17.83
C PRO A 137 -15.73 18.59 -18.61
N LYS A 138 -16.99 18.97 -18.88
CA LYS A 138 -17.93 18.17 -19.68
C LYS A 138 -17.37 17.83 -21.05
N ASN A 139 -16.82 18.80 -21.78
CA ASN A 139 -16.29 18.58 -23.14
C ASN A 139 -15.15 17.54 -23.17
N PHE A 140 -14.38 17.42 -22.08
CA PHE A 140 -13.37 16.39 -21.91
C PHE A 140 -14.03 15.03 -21.62
N LEU A 141 -15.00 14.99 -20.70
CA LEU A 141 -15.72 13.76 -20.37
C LEU A 141 -16.49 13.19 -21.57
N GLU A 142 -17.04 14.03 -22.46
CA GLU A 142 -17.65 13.59 -23.72
C GLU A 142 -16.65 12.82 -24.59
N LYS A 143 -15.42 13.33 -24.72
CA LYS A 143 -14.34 12.64 -25.46
C LYS A 143 -13.95 11.32 -24.80
N VAL A 144 -13.88 11.28 -23.47
CA VAL A 144 -13.57 10.05 -22.71
C VAL A 144 -14.68 9.00 -22.88
N LEU A 145 -15.94 9.41 -22.81
CA LEU A 145 -17.10 8.54 -23.03
C LEU A 145 -17.13 8.00 -24.45
N GLU A 146 -16.88 8.86 -25.44
CA GLU A 146 -16.82 8.49 -26.85
C GLU A 146 -15.69 7.49 -27.14
N LYS A 147 -14.47 7.73 -26.61
CA LYS A 147 -13.34 6.79 -26.67
C LYS A 147 -13.74 5.40 -26.18
N ASN A 148 -14.58 5.35 -25.14
CA ASN A 148 -15.01 4.13 -24.48
C ASN A 148 -16.37 3.62 -24.98
N ASN A 149 -16.79 3.99 -26.19
CA ASN A 149 -18.01 3.53 -26.86
C ASN A 149 -19.36 3.89 -26.19
N TYR A 150 -19.38 4.85 -25.26
CA TYR A 150 -20.62 5.40 -24.72
C TYR A 150 -21.16 6.50 -25.64
N LYS A 151 -22.04 6.11 -26.58
CA LYS A 151 -22.66 7.00 -27.58
C LYS A 151 -24.18 7.04 -27.41
N ASN A 152 -24.84 7.99 -28.07
CA ASN A 152 -26.31 8.10 -28.17
C ASN A 152 -27.06 8.34 -26.84
N TYR A 153 -26.40 8.86 -25.81
CA TYR A 153 -27.09 9.34 -24.60
C TYR A 153 -27.73 10.72 -24.86
N ASP A 154 -28.85 11.01 -24.19
CA ASP A 154 -29.65 12.24 -24.32
C ASP A 154 -29.03 13.46 -23.59
N GLY A 155 -28.10 13.26 -22.66
CA GLY A 155 -27.41 14.37 -22.01
C GLY A 155 -26.34 13.97 -21.00
N LEU A 156 -25.33 14.83 -20.87
CA LEU A 156 -24.28 14.77 -19.85
C LEU A 156 -24.33 16.02 -18.97
N PHE A 157 -24.41 15.80 -17.65
CA PHE A 157 -24.49 16.83 -16.63
C PHE A 157 -23.37 16.64 -15.60
N VAL A 158 -22.50 17.65 -15.48
CA VAL A 158 -21.30 17.58 -14.64
C VAL A 158 -21.37 18.67 -13.58
N SER A 159 -21.14 18.31 -12.33
CA SER A 159 -21.28 19.20 -11.19
C SER A 159 -20.33 20.40 -11.24
N GLY A 160 -19.08 20.22 -11.68
CA GLY A 160 -18.10 21.30 -11.79
C GLY A 160 -18.54 22.38 -12.78
N ASP A 161 -19.14 21.98 -13.90
CA ASP A 161 -19.62 22.91 -14.93
C ASP A 161 -20.93 23.60 -14.54
N LEU A 162 -21.86 22.85 -13.91
CA LEU A 162 -23.15 23.38 -13.49
C LEU A 162 -23.09 24.06 -12.12
N LYS A 163 -21.99 23.90 -11.38
CA LYS A 163 -21.79 24.32 -9.99
C LYS A 163 -22.85 23.79 -9.01
N ILE A 164 -23.49 22.67 -9.35
CA ILE A 164 -24.54 22.00 -8.55
C ILE A 164 -24.23 20.50 -8.47
N SER A 165 -24.34 19.85 -7.31
CA SER A 165 -23.88 18.46 -7.13
C SER A 165 -25.00 17.47 -6.81
N LYS A 166 -24.76 16.17 -7.04
CA LYS A 166 -25.61 15.06 -6.58
C LYS A 166 -25.62 15.01 -5.06
N GLY A 167 -24.46 15.22 -4.43
CA GLY A 167 -24.29 15.17 -2.97
C GLY A 167 -25.13 16.19 -2.17
N SER A 168 -25.48 17.34 -2.79
CA SER A 168 -26.43 18.33 -2.24
C SER A 168 -27.89 18.04 -2.62
N GLY A 169 -28.11 17.23 -3.64
CA GLY A 169 -29.43 16.97 -4.25
C GLY A 169 -29.84 17.98 -5.32
N ARG A 170 -29.15 19.12 -5.45
CA ARG A 170 -29.51 20.19 -6.41
C ARG A 170 -29.36 19.75 -7.86
N LEU A 171 -28.40 18.88 -8.17
CA LEU A 171 -28.27 18.35 -9.53
C LEU A 171 -29.48 17.48 -9.92
N PHE A 172 -30.06 16.73 -8.98
CA PHE A 172 -31.30 16.00 -9.23
C PHE A 172 -32.50 16.92 -9.36
N ASP A 173 -32.58 18.00 -8.58
CA ASP A 173 -33.65 19.02 -8.75
C ASP A 173 -33.62 19.62 -10.17
N PHE A 174 -32.41 19.92 -10.67
CA PHE A 174 -32.22 20.39 -12.04
C PHE A 174 -32.66 19.36 -13.09
N ILE A 175 -32.32 18.08 -12.90
CA ILE A 175 -32.72 16.99 -13.79
C ILE A 175 -34.25 16.83 -13.78
N ILE A 176 -34.88 16.80 -12.61
CA ILE A 176 -36.33 16.69 -12.46
C ILE A 176 -37.01 17.84 -13.20
N ALA A 177 -36.63 19.08 -12.91
CA ALA A 177 -37.22 20.25 -13.57
C ALA A 177 -37.05 20.23 -15.10
N LYS A 178 -35.94 19.68 -15.60
CA LYS A 178 -35.70 19.52 -17.04
C LYS A 178 -36.64 18.49 -17.67
N PHE A 179 -36.84 17.34 -17.03
CA PHE A 179 -37.63 16.25 -17.58
C PHE A 179 -39.14 16.38 -17.32
N GLU A 180 -39.56 17.05 -16.25
CA GLU A 180 -40.95 17.43 -16.02
C GLU A 180 -41.46 18.34 -17.14
N LYS A 181 -40.64 19.28 -17.62
CA LYS A 181 -40.96 20.12 -18.80
C LYS A 181 -41.13 19.32 -20.09
N MET A 182 -40.57 18.10 -20.14
CA MET A 182 -40.70 17.17 -21.27
C MET A 182 -41.83 16.14 -21.06
N GLY A 183 -42.62 16.29 -19.99
CA GLY A 183 -43.76 15.42 -19.68
C GLY A 183 -43.41 14.12 -18.93
N PHE A 184 -42.22 14.03 -18.33
CA PHE A 184 -41.82 12.85 -17.54
C PHE A 184 -41.98 13.11 -16.04
N ASP A 185 -42.54 12.14 -15.32
CA ASP A 185 -42.61 12.15 -13.87
C ASP A 185 -41.28 11.70 -13.24
N LYS A 186 -40.91 12.28 -12.10
CA LYS A 186 -39.68 11.94 -11.37
C LYS A 186 -39.56 10.46 -10.97
N SER A 187 -40.67 9.77 -10.73
CA SER A 187 -40.69 8.33 -10.43
C SER A 187 -40.34 7.46 -11.64
N SER A 188 -40.37 8.02 -12.85
CA SER A 188 -39.96 7.34 -14.09
C SER A 188 -38.44 7.36 -14.33
N ILE A 189 -37.68 7.99 -13.43
CA ILE A 189 -36.23 8.09 -13.48
C ILE A 189 -35.60 7.01 -12.58
N LEU A 190 -34.70 6.22 -13.14
CA LEU A 190 -33.82 5.30 -12.42
C LEU A 190 -32.40 5.84 -12.46
N HIS A 191 -31.79 6.09 -11.31
CA HIS A 191 -30.39 6.47 -11.21
C HIS A 191 -29.52 5.30 -10.73
N ILE A 192 -28.39 5.07 -11.39
CA ILE A 192 -27.45 3.98 -11.15
C ILE A 192 -26.06 4.59 -10.91
N GLY A 193 -25.49 4.37 -9.73
CA GLY A 193 -24.15 4.88 -9.36
C GLY A 193 -23.54 4.13 -8.19
N ASP A 194 -22.31 4.47 -7.81
CA ASP A 194 -21.55 3.70 -6.82
C ASP A 194 -21.72 4.19 -5.37
N ASN A 195 -22.04 5.47 -5.22
CA ASN A 195 -22.03 6.16 -3.94
C ASN A 195 -23.36 6.00 -3.20
N GLN A 196 -23.33 5.43 -1.99
CA GLN A 196 -24.54 5.25 -1.18
C GLN A 196 -25.28 6.55 -0.90
N ARG A 197 -24.57 7.66 -0.66
CA ARG A 197 -25.20 8.95 -0.36
C ARG A 197 -25.65 9.63 -1.65
N ALA A 198 -24.72 9.89 -2.57
CA ALA A 198 -24.96 10.73 -3.74
C ALA A 198 -25.85 10.03 -4.78
N ASP A 199 -25.76 8.71 -4.93
CA ASP A 199 -26.42 7.97 -6.01
C ASP A 199 -27.60 7.11 -5.53
N VAL A 200 -27.81 7.00 -4.22
CA VAL A 200 -28.98 6.29 -3.67
C VAL A 200 -29.79 7.17 -2.74
N ASN A 201 -29.21 7.63 -1.64
CA ASN A 201 -29.99 8.34 -0.62
C ASN A 201 -30.52 9.69 -1.14
N MET A 202 -29.69 10.46 -1.84
CA MET A 202 -30.09 11.75 -2.43
C MET A 202 -31.18 11.62 -3.50
N PRO A 203 -31.03 10.79 -4.56
CA PRO A 203 -32.11 10.63 -5.55
C PRO A 203 -33.39 10.09 -4.91
N ASN A 204 -33.32 9.11 -4.00
CA ASN A 204 -34.50 8.59 -3.29
C ASN A 204 -35.22 9.68 -2.49
N SER A 205 -34.48 10.58 -1.82
CA SER A 205 -35.07 11.71 -1.10
C SER A 205 -35.80 12.71 -2.00
N LYS A 206 -35.50 12.70 -3.32
CA LYS A 206 -36.14 13.53 -4.34
C LYS A 206 -37.23 12.78 -5.13
N GLY A 207 -37.51 11.53 -4.78
CA GLY A 207 -38.50 10.70 -5.48
C GLY A 207 -37.99 10.01 -6.75
N ILE A 208 -36.67 10.02 -6.98
CA ILE A 208 -36.00 9.24 -8.04
C ILE A 208 -35.52 7.93 -7.45
N LYS A 209 -35.70 6.80 -8.14
CA LYS A 209 -35.20 5.51 -7.66
C LYS A 209 -33.68 5.43 -7.85
N GLY A 210 -32.92 5.40 -6.76
CA GLY A 210 -31.46 5.20 -6.78
C GLY A 210 -31.04 3.74 -6.55
N VAL A 211 -30.07 3.26 -7.34
CA VAL A 211 -29.51 1.91 -7.27
C VAL A 211 -28.00 1.95 -7.13
N ARG A 212 -27.48 1.26 -6.12
CA ARG A 212 -26.04 1.18 -5.85
C ARG A 212 -25.35 0.08 -6.65
N ILE A 213 -24.26 0.45 -7.32
CA ILE A 213 -23.21 -0.42 -7.84
C ILE A 213 -22.02 -0.38 -6.89
N VAL A 214 -21.81 -1.40 -6.06
CA VAL A 214 -20.62 -1.41 -5.20
C VAL A 214 -19.36 -1.47 -6.07
N ASN A 215 -18.48 -0.47 -5.95
CA ASN A 215 -17.23 -0.40 -6.69
C ASN A 215 -16.31 -1.59 -6.37
N SER A 216 -15.37 -1.87 -7.27
CA SER A 216 -14.55 -3.08 -7.24
C SER A 216 -13.59 -3.09 -6.04
N SER A 217 -13.01 -1.94 -5.70
CA SER A 217 -12.12 -1.77 -4.54
C SER A 217 -12.84 -2.03 -3.22
N ASP A 218 -14.06 -1.51 -3.04
CA ASP A 218 -14.88 -1.77 -1.85
C ASP A 218 -15.22 -3.26 -1.73
N ARG A 219 -15.60 -3.91 -2.84
CA ARG A 219 -15.85 -5.36 -2.86
C ARG A 219 -14.62 -6.15 -2.45
N PHE A 220 -13.45 -5.77 -2.95
CA PHE A 220 -12.19 -6.41 -2.59
C PHE A 220 -11.83 -6.21 -1.12
N ASN A 221 -12.00 -5.00 -0.58
CA ASN A 221 -11.80 -4.69 0.84
C ASN A 221 -12.68 -5.56 1.75
N MET A 222 -13.89 -5.91 1.31
CA MET A 222 -14.82 -6.76 2.07
C MET A 222 -14.38 -8.25 2.17
N LEU A 223 -13.35 -8.68 1.43
CA LEU A 223 -12.95 -10.10 1.36
C LEU A 223 -11.97 -10.55 2.44
N HIS A 224 -11.43 -9.63 3.25
CA HIS A 224 -10.41 -9.93 4.27
C HIS A 224 -9.15 -10.68 3.76
N LEU A 225 -8.99 -10.90 2.44
CA LEU A 225 -7.86 -11.62 1.83
C LEU A 225 -6.51 -11.08 2.31
N LEU A 226 -6.45 -9.77 2.51
CA LEU A 226 -5.24 -9.00 2.78
C LEU A 226 -5.14 -8.47 4.22
N ASP A 227 -6.10 -8.79 5.09
CA ASP A 227 -6.26 -8.23 6.45
C ASP A 227 -5.06 -8.49 7.38
N SER A 228 -4.16 -9.43 7.02
CA SER A 228 -3.10 -9.89 7.92
C SER A 228 -1.67 -9.56 7.49
N ILE A 229 -1.43 -9.05 6.26
CA ILE A 229 -0.07 -8.81 5.74
C ILE A 229 0.12 -7.44 5.05
N GLN A 230 -0.86 -6.82 4.36
CA GLN A 230 -0.44 -6.04 3.18
C GLN A 230 -0.96 -4.62 2.94
N TYR A 231 -2.03 -4.17 3.58
CA TYR A 231 -2.48 -2.79 3.27
C TYR A 231 -1.47 -1.71 3.70
N SER A 232 -0.73 -1.85 4.81
CA SER A 232 0.14 -0.74 5.22
C SER A 232 1.42 -0.58 4.40
N LYS A 233 1.86 -1.60 3.63
CA LYS A 233 3.11 -1.55 2.84
C LYS A 233 2.88 -1.49 1.34
N MET A 234 1.87 -2.18 0.79
CA MET A 234 1.50 -2.04 -0.63
C MET A 234 0.99 -0.63 -0.96
N VAL A 235 0.44 0.10 0.03
CA VAL A 235 -0.09 1.48 -0.13
C VAL A 235 0.93 2.45 -0.75
N PHE A 236 2.23 2.16 -0.67
CA PHE A 236 3.31 3.00 -1.21
C PHE A 236 4.07 2.34 -2.38
N THR A 237 3.47 1.38 -3.07
CA THR A 237 4.12 0.66 -4.20
C THR A 237 3.29 0.77 -5.48
N ASP A 238 3.94 0.59 -6.64
CA ASP A 238 3.26 0.58 -7.94
C ASP A 238 2.50 -0.72 -8.20
N ASN A 239 2.63 -1.71 -7.31
CA ASN A 239 1.79 -2.92 -7.30
C ASN A 239 0.28 -2.58 -7.21
N ARG A 240 -0.08 -1.37 -6.76
CA ARG A 240 -1.46 -0.90 -6.70
C ARG A 240 -2.10 -0.72 -8.07
N PHE A 241 -1.30 -0.48 -9.12
CA PHE A 241 -1.83 -0.38 -10.48
C PHE A 241 -2.24 -1.75 -11.02
N ILE A 242 -1.33 -2.72 -11.00
CA ILE A 242 -1.64 -4.07 -11.47
C ILE A 242 -2.71 -4.73 -10.59
N LEU A 243 -2.66 -4.56 -9.26
CA LEU A 243 -3.70 -5.10 -8.39
C LEU A 243 -5.06 -4.42 -8.64
N GLY A 244 -5.12 -3.09 -8.77
CA GLY A 244 -6.36 -2.37 -9.08
C GLY A 244 -6.98 -2.82 -10.40
N PHE A 245 -6.16 -3.00 -11.44
CA PHE A 245 -6.60 -3.55 -12.72
C PHE A 245 -7.17 -4.98 -12.59
N MET A 246 -6.50 -5.87 -11.85
CA MET A 246 -6.99 -7.24 -11.64
C MET A 246 -8.27 -7.29 -10.78
N ILE A 247 -8.38 -6.42 -9.77
CA ILE A 247 -9.58 -6.25 -8.95
C ILE A 247 -10.76 -5.85 -9.82
N ASN A 248 -10.58 -4.87 -10.71
CA ASN A 248 -11.64 -4.44 -11.62
C ASN A 248 -12.15 -5.58 -12.50
N LYS A 249 -11.25 -6.43 -13.01
CA LYS A 249 -11.62 -7.64 -13.77
C LYS A 249 -12.39 -8.65 -12.92
N VAL A 250 -11.91 -8.95 -11.71
CA VAL A 250 -12.55 -9.93 -10.82
C VAL A 250 -13.95 -9.49 -10.38
N PHE A 251 -14.14 -8.20 -10.11
CA PHE A 251 -15.41 -7.67 -9.60
C PHE A 251 -16.26 -6.92 -10.64
N ASP A 252 -15.93 -7.05 -11.92
CA ASP A 252 -16.76 -6.52 -13.00
C ASP A 252 -18.17 -7.16 -12.90
N HIS A 253 -18.26 -8.47 -12.73
CA HIS A 253 -19.55 -9.16 -12.55
C HIS A 253 -20.17 -8.95 -11.16
N ILE A 254 -20.94 -7.87 -11.03
CA ILE A 254 -21.63 -7.41 -9.82
C ILE A 254 -22.53 -8.46 -9.13
N SER A 255 -22.98 -9.48 -9.86
CA SER A 255 -23.95 -10.50 -9.41
C SER A 255 -23.36 -11.71 -8.69
N ARG A 256 -22.03 -11.95 -8.72
CA ARG A 256 -21.45 -13.14 -8.08
C ARG A 256 -21.29 -12.92 -6.57
N PRO A 257 -21.97 -13.70 -5.70
CA PRO A 257 -21.71 -13.64 -4.27
C PRO A 257 -20.31 -14.16 -4.00
N TYR A 258 -19.55 -13.42 -3.20
CA TYR A 258 -18.21 -13.82 -2.79
C TYR A 258 -18.25 -14.42 -1.38
N ASP A 259 -17.84 -15.66 -1.26
CA ASP A 259 -17.77 -16.36 0.02
C ASP A 259 -16.51 -15.94 0.80
N LYS A 260 -16.62 -14.81 1.51
CA LYS A 260 -15.53 -14.24 2.29
C LYS A 260 -15.15 -15.03 3.53
N GLU A 261 -16.02 -15.92 4.01
CA GLU A 261 -15.77 -16.69 5.25
C GLU A 261 -14.97 -17.96 4.96
N HIS A 262 -15.30 -18.63 3.84
CA HIS A 262 -14.75 -19.93 3.48
C HIS A 262 -13.94 -19.93 2.17
N SER A 263 -13.56 -18.76 1.64
CA SER A 263 -12.77 -18.65 0.40
C SER A 263 -11.87 -17.42 0.34
N MET A 264 -10.67 -17.59 -0.21
CA MET A 264 -9.75 -16.53 -0.64
C MET A 264 -9.86 -16.21 -2.14
N PHE A 265 -10.39 -17.11 -2.97
CA PHE A 265 -10.51 -16.88 -4.41
C PHE A 265 -11.92 -17.22 -4.91
N ASN A 266 -12.90 -17.23 -3.99
CA ASN A 266 -14.27 -17.70 -4.20
C ASN A 266 -14.40 -19.17 -4.67
N GLY A 267 -13.34 -19.97 -4.61
CA GLY A 267 -13.32 -21.31 -5.20
C GLY A 267 -13.21 -21.27 -6.72
N GLU A 268 -12.64 -20.21 -7.28
CA GLU A 268 -12.50 -20.01 -8.71
C GLU A 268 -11.01 -19.90 -9.08
N ILE A 269 -10.55 -20.79 -9.97
CA ILE A 269 -9.16 -20.76 -10.46
C ILE A 269 -8.83 -19.43 -11.15
N GLU A 270 -9.82 -18.80 -11.77
CA GLU A 270 -9.66 -17.50 -12.44
C GLU A 270 -9.26 -16.39 -11.45
N ASN A 271 -9.90 -16.34 -10.28
CA ASN A 271 -9.58 -15.34 -9.27
C ASN A 271 -8.19 -15.57 -8.67
N PHE A 272 -7.81 -16.84 -8.46
CA PHE A 272 -6.45 -17.22 -8.05
C PHE A 272 -5.42 -16.76 -9.09
N THR A 273 -5.70 -16.99 -10.37
CA THR A 273 -4.84 -16.58 -11.48
C THR A 273 -4.71 -15.06 -11.57
N ASN A 274 -5.83 -14.34 -11.61
CA ASN A 274 -5.87 -12.88 -11.76
C ASN A 274 -5.17 -12.17 -10.59
N LEU A 275 -5.45 -12.58 -9.35
CA LEU A 275 -4.98 -11.86 -8.16
C LEU A 275 -3.57 -12.26 -7.72
N LEU A 276 -3.09 -13.46 -8.07
CA LEU A 276 -1.76 -13.97 -7.64
C LEU A 276 -0.82 -14.27 -8.81
N LEU A 277 -1.19 -15.23 -9.67
CA LEU A 277 -0.26 -15.75 -10.66
C LEU A 277 0.11 -14.69 -11.70
N THR A 278 -0.87 -13.95 -12.22
CA THR A 278 -0.66 -12.92 -13.22
C THR A 278 0.35 -11.86 -12.75
N PRO A 279 0.20 -11.20 -11.57
CA PRO A 279 1.20 -10.27 -11.08
C PRO A 279 2.58 -10.89 -10.80
N ILE A 280 2.65 -12.13 -10.31
CA ILE A 280 3.92 -12.83 -10.06
C ILE A 280 4.70 -13.03 -11.36
N PHE A 281 4.04 -13.60 -12.37
CA PHE A 281 4.70 -13.90 -13.66
C PHE A 281 5.01 -12.63 -14.45
N TYR A 282 4.14 -11.62 -14.41
CA TYR A 282 4.42 -10.29 -14.95
C TYR A 282 5.73 -9.73 -14.37
N ALA A 283 5.82 -9.67 -13.04
CA ALA A 283 6.96 -9.07 -12.36
C ALA A 283 8.25 -9.89 -12.53
N PHE A 284 8.15 -11.22 -12.55
CA PHE A 284 9.28 -12.11 -12.82
C PHE A 284 9.82 -11.92 -14.25
N ALA A 285 8.97 -11.92 -15.26
CA ALA A 285 9.39 -11.74 -16.65
C ALA A 285 9.98 -10.34 -16.89
N ARG A 286 9.41 -9.30 -16.27
CA ARG A 286 9.99 -7.93 -16.29
C ARG A 286 11.38 -7.92 -15.68
N TRP A 287 11.54 -8.50 -14.49
CA TRP A 287 12.84 -8.63 -13.82
C TRP A 287 13.86 -9.35 -14.69
N LEU A 288 13.48 -10.50 -15.27
CA LEU A 288 14.36 -11.30 -16.12
C LEU A 288 14.88 -10.47 -17.30
N LEU A 289 13.99 -9.77 -17.99
CA LEU A 289 14.36 -8.91 -19.13
C LEU A 289 15.25 -7.74 -18.71
N GLU A 290 14.91 -7.05 -17.62
CA GLU A 290 15.68 -5.90 -17.11
C GLU A 290 17.08 -6.30 -16.63
N ASP A 291 17.17 -7.44 -15.96
CA ASP A 291 18.42 -7.95 -15.44
C ASP A 291 19.30 -8.51 -16.57
N CYS A 292 18.74 -9.15 -17.59
CA CYS A 292 19.46 -9.48 -18.84
C CYS A 292 20.07 -8.22 -19.47
N LYS A 293 19.30 -7.13 -19.61
CA LYS A 293 19.81 -5.85 -20.13
C LYS A 293 20.92 -5.29 -19.26
N LYS A 294 20.76 -5.35 -17.93
CA LYS A 294 21.76 -4.85 -16.97
C LYS A 294 23.11 -5.57 -17.10
N ASN A 295 23.09 -6.85 -17.44
CA ASN A 295 24.29 -7.69 -17.54
C ASN A 295 24.77 -7.86 -18.99
N ASN A 296 24.29 -7.03 -19.92
CA ASN A 296 24.65 -7.06 -21.34
C ASN A 296 24.51 -8.48 -21.94
N ILE A 297 23.42 -9.17 -21.63
CA ILE A 297 23.11 -10.47 -22.24
C ILE A 297 22.66 -10.23 -23.67
N ASP A 298 23.27 -10.92 -24.62
CA ASP A 298 22.91 -10.86 -26.04
C ASP A 298 21.81 -11.88 -26.36
N THR A 299 21.91 -13.09 -25.80
CA THR A 299 20.94 -14.18 -26.04
C THR A 299 20.45 -14.80 -24.74
N LEU A 300 19.13 -14.81 -24.55
CA LEU A 300 18.44 -15.52 -23.48
C LEU A 300 17.84 -16.82 -24.02
N LEU A 301 18.45 -17.94 -23.63
CA LEU A 301 17.96 -19.28 -23.91
C LEU A 301 16.90 -19.67 -22.87
N LEU A 302 15.66 -19.88 -23.32
CA LEU A 302 14.57 -20.37 -22.49
C LEU A 302 14.49 -21.88 -22.63
N VAL A 303 14.74 -22.63 -21.55
CA VAL A 303 14.64 -24.08 -21.60
C VAL A 303 13.18 -24.49 -21.76
N TYR A 304 12.87 -25.11 -22.89
CA TYR A 304 11.50 -25.43 -23.30
C TYR A 304 10.97 -26.66 -22.55
N ARG A 305 10.39 -26.33 -21.39
CA ARG A 305 9.51 -27.06 -20.47
C ARG A 305 9.24 -26.15 -19.27
N ASP A 306 10.17 -25.27 -18.95
CA ASP A 306 10.06 -24.34 -17.82
C ASP A 306 10.01 -22.88 -18.31
N GLY A 307 10.36 -22.62 -19.57
CA GLY A 307 10.40 -21.30 -20.20
C GLY A 307 9.27 -20.95 -21.16
N TYR A 308 8.31 -21.84 -21.44
CA TYR A 308 7.27 -21.61 -22.48
C TYR A 308 6.39 -20.40 -22.17
N LEU A 309 5.76 -20.38 -20.99
CA LEU A 309 4.91 -19.24 -20.63
C LEU A 309 5.72 -17.93 -20.53
N ILE A 310 6.96 -18.01 -20.02
CA ILE A 310 7.83 -16.84 -19.92
C ILE A 310 8.18 -16.29 -21.30
N GLU A 311 8.47 -17.13 -22.29
CA GLU A 311 8.69 -16.69 -23.66
C GLU A 311 7.49 -15.90 -24.19
N LYS A 312 6.28 -16.44 -24.02
CA LYS A 312 5.05 -15.76 -24.46
C LYS A 312 4.88 -14.41 -23.78
N ILE A 313 5.16 -14.31 -22.48
CA ILE A 313 5.12 -13.05 -21.73
C ILE A 313 6.18 -12.06 -22.23
N LEU A 314 7.41 -12.52 -22.44
CA LEU A 314 8.49 -11.66 -22.94
C LEU A 314 8.19 -11.14 -24.35
N ASN A 315 7.58 -11.96 -25.21
CA ASN A 315 7.14 -11.55 -26.54
C ASN A 315 6.08 -10.44 -26.47
N ILE A 316 5.19 -10.45 -25.48
CA ILE A 316 4.25 -9.33 -25.24
C ILE A 316 5.04 -8.03 -24.94
N PHE A 317 6.06 -8.11 -24.08
CA PHE A 317 6.87 -6.92 -23.74
C PHE A 317 7.70 -6.40 -24.91
N LEU A 318 8.11 -7.27 -25.83
CA LEU A 318 8.97 -6.94 -26.97
C LEU A 318 8.20 -6.65 -28.27
N LYS A 319 6.90 -6.93 -28.35
CA LYS A 319 6.06 -6.82 -29.57
C LYS A 319 6.25 -5.52 -30.35
N ASP A 320 6.43 -4.39 -29.64
CA ASP A 320 6.55 -3.05 -30.21
C ASP A 320 7.88 -2.36 -29.86
N ARG A 321 8.94 -3.13 -29.55
CA ARG A 321 10.24 -2.60 -29.12
C ARG A 321 11.37 -3.29 -29.86
N GLU A 322 12.34 -2.50 -30.31
CA GLU A 322 13.63 -3.06 -30.71
C GLU A 322 14.33 -3.63 -29.46
N SER A 323 14.57 -4.93 -29.46
CA SER A 323 15.28 -5.63 -28.39
C SER A 323 16.72 -5.87 -28.82
N GLN A 324 17.65 -5.53 -27.95
CA GLN A 324 19.05 -5.96 -28.06
C GLN A 324 19.25 -7.42 -27.61
N ILE A 325 18.24 -8.01 -26.95
CA ILE A 325 18.30 -9.39 -26.45
C ILE A 325 17.53 -10.30 -27.42
N SER A 326 18.20 -11.32 -27.93
CA SER A 326 17.61 -12.42 -28.69
C SER A 326 17.02 -13.45 -27.72
N ILE A 327 15.73 -13.73 -27.81
CA ILE A 327 15.07 -14.77 -27.00
C ILE A 327 14.95 -16.02 -27.87
N LYS A 328 15.55 -17.13 -27.43
CA LYS A 328 15.56 -18.38 -28.19
C LYS A 328 15.04 -19.56 -27.37
N PRO A 329 14.15 -20.39 -27.95
CA PRO A 329 13.82 -21.71 -27.41
C PRO A 329 15.06 -22.61 -27.32
N LEU A 330 15.24 -23.29 -26.20
CA LEU A 330 16.18 -24.41 -26.08
C LEU A 330 15.43 -25.66 -25.59
N ARG A 331 15.05 -26.54 -26.52
CA ARG A 331 14.33 -27.79 -26.22
C ARG A 331 15.29 -28.83 -25.67
N LEU A 332 15.46 -28.84 -24.36
CA LEU A 332 16.19 -29.86 -23.61
C LEU A 332 15.33 -30.35 -22.45
N SER A 333 15.45 -31.64 -22.14
CA SER A 333 14.79 -32.23 -20.97
C SER A 333 15.79 -33.00 -20.12
N ARG A 334 15.42 -33.25 -18.85
CA ARG A 334 16.20 -34.12 -17.96
C ARG A 334 16.41 -35.52 -18.55
N LYS A 335 15.45 -36.00 -19.37
CA LYS A 335 15.47 -37.30 -20.05
C LYS A 335 16.38 -37.28 -21.27
N ALA A 336 16.31 -36.26 -22.12
CA ALA A 336 17.21 -36.08 -23.25
C ALA A 336 18.68 -36.00 -22.80
N LEU A 337 18.96 -35.30 -21.69
CA LEU A 337 20.30 -35.20 -21.12
C LEU A 337 20.74 -36.45 -20.33
N TYR A 338 19.90 -37.48 -20.17
CA TYR A 338 20.28 -38.68 -19.41
C TYR A 338 21.50 -39.38 -20.01
N ALA A 339 21.59 -39.41 -21.35
CA ALA A 339 22.75 -39.92 -22.08
C ALA A 339 24.06 -39.20 -21.68
N PHE A 340 24.05 -37.86 -21.64
CA PHE A 340 25.22 -37.05 -21.32
C PHE A 340 25.77 -37.35 -19.91
N ASP A 341 24.90 -37.30 -18.90
CA ASP A 341 25.36 -37.45 -17.52
C ASP A 341 25.97 -38.82 -17.20
N GLY A 342 25.70 -39.84 -18.03
CA GLY A 342 26.19 -41.21 -17.83
C GLY A 342 27.52 -41.51 -18.55
N LEU A 343 28.13 -40.56 -19.27
CA LEU A 343 29.33 -40.78 -20.10
C LEU A 343 30.57 -41.30 -19.35
N SER A 344 30.52 -41.37 -18.02
CA SER A 344 31.48 -42.14 -17.23
C SER A 344 30.79 -43.26 -16.44
N LYS A 345 31.46 -44.40 -16.33
CA LYS A 345 30.97 -45.58 -15.59
C LYS A 345 30.62 -45.24 -14.13
N LYS A 346 31.40 -44.35 -13.52
CA LYS A 346 31.17 -43.85 -12.16
C LYS A 346 29.88 -43.03 -12.05
N GLU A 347 29.65 -42.08 -12.96
CA GLU A 347 28.45 -41.23 -12.94
C GLU A 347 27.19 -42.01 -13.32
N CYS A 348 27.29 -42.93 -14.30
CA CYS A 348 26.19 -43.86 -14.64
C CYS A 348 25.73 -44.65 -13.41
N LYS A 349 26.67 -45.26 -12.66
CA LYS A 349 26.35 -45.97 -11.40
C LYS A 349 25.76 -45.06 -10.33
N LYS A 350 26.34 -43.87 -10.10
CA LYS A 350 25.81 -42.90 -9.11
C LYS A 350 24.35 -42.55 -9.40
N LYS A 351 23.97 -42.43 -10.67
CA LYS A 351 22.60 -42.14 -11.08
C LYS A 351 21.63 -43.29 -10.82
N LEU A 352 22.05 -44.52 -11.09
CA LEU A 352 21.26 -45.70 -10.75
C LEU A 352 21.02 -45.79 -9.24
N VAL A 353 21.99 -45.41 -8.42
CA VAL A 353 21.83 -45.35 -6.96
C VAL A 353 20.90 -44.19 -6.55
N ALA A 354 21.10 -43.00 -7.13
CA ALA A 354 20.29 -41.83 -6.79
C ALA A 354 18.82 -42.00 -7.16
N ILE A 355 18.54 -42.69 -8.28
CA ILE A 355 17.18 -42.86 -8.82
C ILE A 355 17.06 -44.29 -9.37
N PRO A 356 16.86 -45.30 -8.53
CA PRO A 356 16.82 -46.69 -8.97
C PRO A 356 15.64 -46.98 -9.89
N ALA A 357 15.77 -47.99 -10.75
CA ALA A 357 14.63 -48.50 -11.50
C ALA A 357 13.67 -49.26 -10.56
N SER A 358 12.39 -49.33 -10.93
CA SER A 358 11.44 -50.18 -10.21
C SER A 358 11.95 -51.61 -10.14
N ALA A 359 11.87 -52.23 -8.96
CA ALA A 359 12.30 -53.61 -8.76
C ALA A 359 11.52 -54.59 -9.65
N THR A 360 10.32 -54.22 -10.10
CA THR A 360 9.46 -55.01 -10.99
C THR A 360 9.60 -54.64 -12.48
N MET A 361 10.53 -53.75 -12.83
CA MET A 361 10.84 -53.49 -14.23
C MET A 361 11.49 -54.73 -14.85
N THR A 362 11.05 -55.14 -16.03
CA THR A 362 11.68 -56.26 -16.75
C THR A 362 13.12 -55.91 -17.14
N VAL A 363 14.00 -56.91 -17.21
CA VAL A 363 15.39 -56.71 -17.65
C VAL A 363 15.42 -56.09 -19.05
N GLU A 364 14.53 -56.51 -19.95
CA GLU A 364 14.37 -55.90 -21.28
C GLU A 364 14.12 -54.39 -21.20
N ASN A 365 13.11 -53.96 -20.44
CA ASN A 365 12.76 -52.55 -20.28
C ASN A 365 13.87 -51.78 -19.56
N PHE A 366 14.56 -52.42 -18.63
CA PHE A 366 15.70 -51.82 -17.94
C PHE A 366 16.85 -51.54 -18.91
N LEU A 367 17.23 -52.51 -19.75
CA LEU A 367 18.26 -52.35 -20.79
C LEU A 367 17.85 -51.27 -21.81
N LYS A 368 16.60 -51.32 -22.29
CA LYS A 368 16.07 -50.37 -23.26
C LYS A 368 16.04 -48.94 -22.73
N LEU A 369 15.46 -48.72 -21.54
CA LEU A 369 15.19 -47.37 -21.03
C LEU A 369 16.34 -46.78 -20.21
N ARG A 370 17.13 -47.59 -19.51
CA ARG A 370 18.23 -47.12 -18.64
C ARG A 370 19.60 -47.23 -19.29
N PHE A 371 19.77 -48.09 -20.30
CA PHE A 371 21.02 -48.24 -21.07
C PHE A 371 20.88 -47.84 -22.54
N LEU A 372 19.70 -47.37 -22.97
CA LEU A 372 19.46 -46.81 -24.30
C LEU A 372 19.78 -47.81 -25.42
N MET A 373 19.56 -49.11 -25.16
CA MET A 373 19.85 -50.19 -26.10
C MET A 373 18.68 -50.41 -27.05
N ASP A 374 18.98 -50.70 -28.31
CA ASP A 374 17.98 -51.16 -29.28
C ASP A 374 17.72 -52.67 -29.14
N ASP A 375 16.67 -53.16 -29.81
CA ASP A 375 16.24 -54.55 -29.67
C ASP A 375 17.31 -55.56 -30.14
N PHE A 376 18.18 -55.16 -31.07
CA PHE A 376 19.31 -55.98 -31.54
C PHE A 376 20.40 -56.09 -30.46
N GLN A 377 20.80 -54.95 -29.89
CA GLN A 377 21.78 -54.90 -28.81
C GLN A 377 21.28 -55.62 -27.55
N ILE A 378 19.97 -55.57 -27.28
CA ILE A 378 19.34 -56.30 -26.18
C ILE A 378 19.46 -57.81 -26.42
N ALA A 379 19.14 -58.29 -27.62
CA ALA A 379 19.29 -59.71 -27.96
C ALA A 379 20.76 -60.17 -27.84
N GLU A 380 21.71 -59.39 -28.36
CA GLU A 380 23.15 -59.65 -28.27
C GLU A 380 23.64 -59.73 -26.81
N ALA A 381 23.27 -58.74 -25.99
CA ALA A 381 23.65 -58.72 -24.58
C ALA A 381 22.98 -59.85 -23.78
N SER A 382 21.75 -60.22 -24.15
CA SER A 382 21.03 -61.34 -23.53
C SER A 382 21.76 -62.66 -23.74
N GLU A 383 22.23 -62.92 -24.96
CA GLU A 383 23.02 -64.12 -25.29
C GLU A 383 24.40 -64.10 -24.62
N LYS A 384 25.07 -62.94 -24.62
CA LYS A 384 26.42 -62.78 -24.06
C LYS A 384 26.50 -62.92 -22.54
N TYR A 385 25.49 -62.40 -21.82
CA TYR A 385 25.49 -62.34 -20.36
C TYR A 385 24.42 -63.22 -19.70
N ASN A 386 23.70 -64.05 -20.48
CA ASN A 386 22.59 -64.91 -20.04
C ASN A 386 21.48 -64.15 -19.30
N PHE A 387 21.06 -63.01 -19.85
CA PHE A 387 19.91 -62.30 -19.27
C PHE A 387 18.59 -63.01 -19.59
N VAL A 388 17.69 -63.04 -18.60
CA VAL A 388 16.30 -63.45 -18.79
C VAL A 388 15.47 -62.18 -18.96
N LEU A 389 15.12 -61.83 -20.20
CA LEU A 389 14.57 -60.53 -20.57
C LEU A 389 13.26 -60.18 -19.84
N ASP A 390 12.39 -61.16 -19.63
CA ASP A 390 11.09 -60.99 -18.95
C ASP A 390 11.21 -61.01 -17.41
N ALA A 391 12.38 -61.36 -16.87
CA ALA A 391 12.59 -61.37 -15.42
C ALA A 391 12.64 -59.94 -14.87
N TYR A 392 12.33 -59.80 -13.58
CA TYR A 392 12.41 -58.52 -12.89
C TYR A 392 13.86 -58.15 -12.53
N VAL A 393 14.21 -56.88 -12.75
CA VAL A 393 15.57 -56.36 -12.51
C VAL A 393 15.94 -56.35 -11.03
N GLY A 394 14.97 -56.33 -10.12
CA GLY A 394 15.21 -56.44 -8.68
C GLY A 394 15.90 -55.22 -8.05
N ASP A 395 16.66 -55.46 -6.99
CA ASP A 395 17.24 -54.41 -6.16
C ASP A 395 18.37 -53.61 -6.84
N VAL A 396 18.80 -52.52 -6.19
CA VAL A 396 19.86 -51.64 -6.71
C VAL A 396 21.18 -52.38 -6.90
N LYS A 397 21.45 -53.42 -6.11
CA LYS A 397 22.68 -54.21 -6.23
C LYS A 397 22.68 -54.97 -7.56
N ASN A 398 21.58 -55.65 -7.88
CA ASN A 398 21.43 -56.34 -9.16
C ASN A 398 21.45 -55.37 -10.35
N GLN A 399 20.80 -54.21 -10.21
CA GLN A 399 20.84 -53.13 -11.21
C GLN A 399 22.27 -52.66 -11.49
N LEU A 400 23.12 -52.52 -10.46
CA LEU A 400 24.52 -52.14 -10.61
C LEU A 400 25.38 -53.24 -11.24
N THR A 401 25.08 -54.52 -10.97
CA THR A 401 25.74 -55.67 -11.62
C THR A 401 25.44 -55.70 -13.12
N ILE A 402 24.17 -55.56 -13.50
CA ILE A 402 23.76 -55.46 -14.91
C ILE A 402 24.44 -54.25 -15.56
N ALA A 403 24.45 -53.10 -14.87
CA ALA A 403 25.12 -51.89 -15.35
C ALA A 403 26.61 -52.10 -15.66
N ASP A 404 27.31 -52.90 -14.85
CA ASP A 404 28.73 -53.21 -15.09
C ASP A 404 28.97 -53.99 -16.36
N GLN A 405 28.04 -54.90 -16.70
CA GLN A 405 28.11 -55.76 -17.87
C GLN A 405 27.79 -55.00 -19.16
N VAL A 406 26.78 -54.12 -19.13
CA VAL A 406 26.26 -53.46 -20.34
C VAL A 406 26.72 -52.00 -20.52
N TYR A 407 27.59 -51.49 -19.64
CA TYR A 407 28.03 -50.09 -19.69
C TYR A 407 28.59 -49.67 -21.06
N GLU A 408 29.33 -50.54 -21.74
CA GLU A 408 29.91 -50.22 -23.06
C GLU A 408 28.84 -49.97 -24.13
N TYR A 409 27.72 -50.71 -24.09
CA TYR A 409 26.57 -50.44 -24.97
C TYR A 409 26.00 -49.06 -24.68
N PHE A 410 25.79 -48.74 -23.40
CA PHE A 410 25.31 -47.41 -23.00
C PHE A 410 26.28 -46.31 -23.39
N PHE A 411 27.59 -46.45 -23.17
CA PHE A 411 28.57 -45.42 -23.51
C PHE A 411 28.54 -45.09 -25.01
N ASN A 412 28.52 -46.12 -25.86
CA ASN A 412 28.46 -45.93 -27.31
C ASN A 412 27.16 -45.26 -27.77
N ASN A 413 26.01 -45.71 -27.24
CA ASN A 413 24.71 -45.13 -27.57
C ASN A 413 24.57 -43.70 -27.03
N ALA A 414 25.00 -43.47 -25.79
CA ALA A 414 24.99 -42.17 -25.14
C ALA A 414 25.89 -41.17 -25.87
N LYS A 415 27.08 -41.60 -26.34
CA LYS A 415 27.98 -40.76 -27.14
C LYS A 415 27.31 -40.32 -28.45
N LYS A 416 26.72 -41.25 -29.21
CA LYS A 416 25.99 -40.93 -30.45
C LYS A 416 24.85 -39.93 -30.21
N LYS A 417 24.00 -40.18 -29.20
CA LYS A 417 22.91 -39.26 -28.85
C LYS A 417 23.41 -37.90 -28.37
N THR A 418 24.51 -37.87 -27.62
CA THR A 418 25.11 -36.61 -27.14
C THR A 418 25.62 -35.76 -28.31
N GLU A 419 26.24 -36.33 -29.34
CA GLU A 419 26.67 -35.58 -30.53
C GLU A 419 25.48 -34.90 -31.26
N VAL A 420 24.34 -35.59 -31.39
CA VAL A 420 23.12 -34.99 -31.97
C VAL A 420 22.63 -33.80 -31.14
N ILE A 421 22.66 -33.90 -29.80
CA ILE A 421 22.28 -32.80 -28.90
C ILE A 421 23.28 -31.65 -29.02
N LYS A 422 24.59 -31.92 -29.18
CA LYS A 422 25.60 -30.88 -29.39
C LYS A 422 25.34 -30.10 -30.68
N ASP A 423 25.08 -30.80 -31.78
CA ASP A 423 24.75 -30.20 -33.07
C ASP A 423 23.50 -29.31 -32.96
N TYR A 424 22.46 -29.78 -32.26
CA TYR A 424 21.26 -28.99 -32.00
C TYR A 424 21.56 -27.71 -31.22
N CYS A 425 22.28 -27.81 -30.10
CA CYS A 425 22.60 -26.64 -29.29
C CYS A 425 23.47 -25.63 -30.05
N ARG A 426 24.46 -26.08 -30.84
CA ARG A 426 25.26 -25.22 -31.72
C ARG A 426 24.45 -24.56 -32.84
N HIS A 427 23.38 -25.19 -33.29
CA HIS A 427 22.48 -24.58 -34.27
C HIS A 427 21.63 -23.44 -33.65
N VAL A 428 21.30 -23.55 -32.36
CA VAL A 428 20.52 -22.53 -31.64
C VAL A 428 21.40 -21.37 -31.16
N ILE A 429 22.60 -21.68 -30.67
CA ILE A 429 23.55 -20.74 -30.06
C ILE A 429 24.48 -20.19 -31.16
N ALA A 430 24.60 -18.87 -31.28
CA ALA A 430 25.58 -18.28 -32.20
C ALA A 430 26.91 -18.02 -31.50
N ASP A 431 28.02 -18.06 -32.26
CA ASP A 431 29.36 -17.83 -31.73
C ASP A 431 29.55 -16.37 -31.29
N GLY A 432 30.15 -16.17 -30.10
CA GLY A 432 30.56 -14.84 -29.60
C GLY A 432 29.51 -14.05 -28.80
N GLU A 433 28.34 -14.62 -28.52
CA GLU A 433 27.27 -14.00 -27.73
C GLU A 433 27.46 -14.18 -26.20
N ASN A 434 27.12 -13.17 -25.40
CA ASN A 434 26.95 -13.31 -23.95
C ASN A 434 25.59 -13.98 -23.65
N ILE A 435 25.64 -15.24 -23.23
CA ILE A 435 24.46 -16.11 -23.17
C ILE A 435 23.94 -16.25 -21.75
N ALA A 436 22.62 -16.13 -21.60
CA ALA A 436 21.88 -16.49 -20.41
C ALA A 436 21.00 -17.72 -20.64
N VAL A 437 20.79 -18.51 -19.60
CA VAL A 437 19.86 -19.65 -19.62
C VAL A 437 18.84 -19.48 -18.51
N PHE A 438 17.55 -19.57 -18.85
CA PHE A 438 16.48 -19.67 -17.86
C PHE A 438 15.97 -21.11 -17.74
N ASP A 439 15.97 -21.62 -16.51
CA ASP A 439 15.43 -22.92 -16.12
C ASP A 439 14.79 -22.79 -14.73
N VAL A 440 13.67 -23.47 -14.46
CA VAL A 440 13.11 -23.55 -13.09
C VAL A 440 13.90 -24.54 -12.25
N GLY A 441 14.53 -25.54 -12.88
CA GLY A 441 15.36 -26.56 -12.24
C GLY A 441 16.61 -25.99 -11.57
N TYR A 442 16.76 -26.24 -10.27
CA TYR A 442 17.84 -25.67 -9.46
C TYR A 442 19.19 -26.37 -9.64
N SER A 443 19.27 -27.51 -10.33
CA SER A 443 20.49 -28.33 -10.35
C SER A 443 21.57 -27.80 -11.30
N GLY A 444 21.31 -26.71 -12.04
CA GLY A 444 22.25 -26.12 -13.00
C GLY A 444 22.70 -27.07 -14.11
N ARG A 445 21.91 -28.12 -14.39
CA ARG A 445 22.33 -29.24 -15.26
C ARG A 445 22.57 -28.81 -16.69
N ILE A 446 21.75 -27.89 -17.19
CA ILE A 446 21.84 -27.38 -18.56
C ILE A 446 23.04 -26.46 -18.70
N CYS A 447 23.25 -25.53 -17.78
CA CYS A 447 24.46 -24.71 -17.75
C CYS A 447 25.72 -25.56 -17.67
N LYS A 448 25.72 -26.61 -16.83
CA LYS A 448 26.82 -27.58 -16.78
C LYS A 448 27.03 -28.31 -18.10
N PHE A 449 25.96 -28.75 -18.77
CA PHE A 449 26.06 -29.37 -20.09
C PHE A 449 26.67 -28.42 -21.12
N LEU A 450 26.18 -27.18 -21.20
CA LEU A 450 26.70 -26.18 -22.15
C LEU A 450 28.18 -25.88 -21.89
N LYS A 451 28.60 -25.78 -20.62
CA LYS A 451 29.99 -25.58 -20.24
C LYS A 451 30.87 -26.80 -20.54
N ASP A 452 30.55 -27.96 -19.97
CA ASP A 452 31.41 -29.15 -20.02
C ASP A 452 31.48 -29.76 -21.42
N VAL A 453 30.45 -29.55 -22.25
CA VAL A 453 30.31 -30.23 -23.55
C VAL A 453 30.51 -29.31 -24.74
N LEU A 454 30.03 -28.07 -24.66
CA LEU A 454 30.10 -27.11 -25.74
C LEU A 454 31.12 -25.99 -25.48
N ASN A 455 31.71 -25.94 -24.28
CA ASN A 455 32.62 -24.87 -23.85
C ASN A 455 31.96 -23.48 -23.93
N VAL A 456 30.66 -23.43 -23.65
CA VAL A 456 29.87 -22.19 -23.61
C VAL A 456 29.64 -21.81 -22.15
N GLU A 457 30.23 -20.70 -21.72
CA GLU A 457 29.94 -20.09 -20.41
C GLU A 457 28.59 -19.37 -20.47
N THR A 458 27.76 -19.55 -19.44
CA THR A 458 26.40 -18.99 -19.40
C THR A 458 26.08 -18.37 -18.04
N THR A 459 25.30 -17.29 -18.04
CA THR A 459 24.64 -16.79 -16.83
C THR A 459 23.36 -17.57 -16.58
N ALA A 460 23.24 -18.20 -15.41
CA ALA A 460 22.06 -18.98 -15.06
C ALA A 460 20.99 -18.10 -14.39
N TYR A 461 19.77 -18.11 -14.91
CA TYR A 461 18.61 -17.47 -14.33
C TYR A 461 17.64 -18.51 -13.78
N HIS A 462 17.22 -18.34 -12.53
CA HIS A 462 16.20 -19.15 -11.90
C HIS A 462 15.15 -18.28 -11.21
N MET A 463 13.91 -18.78 -11.14
CA MET A 463 12.87 -18.08 -10.40
C MET A 463 13.11 -18.15 -8.89
N PHE A 464 13.61 -19.28 -8.37
CA PHE A 464 13.86 -19.51 -6.94
C PHE A 464 15.28 -20.01 -6.68
N LYS A 465 15.82 -19.72 -5.49
CA LYS A 465 17.07 -20.29 -5.00
C LYS A 465 16.80 -21.50 -4.08
N HIS A 466 17.42 -22.64 -4.36
CA HIS A 466 17.29 -23.84 -3.52
C HIS A 466 18.21 -23.83 -2.30
N PHE A 467 17.78 -24.50 -1.22
CA PHE A 467 18.57 -24.79 -0.03
C PHE A 467 19.90 -25.48 -0.38
N GLY A 468 21.01 -24.90 0.08
CA GLY A 468 22.35 -25.52 -0.02
C GLY A 468 23.20 -25.08 -1.22
N PHE A 469 22.70 -24.24 -2.12
CA PHE A 469 23.53 -23.63 -3.17
C PHE A 469 24.48 -22.59 -2.56
N LYS A 470 25.79 -22.89 -2.55
CA LYS A 470 26.84 -21.91 -2.20
C LYS A 470 27.00 -20.92 -3.36
N GLY A 471 27.15 -19.64 -3.00
CA GLY A 471 27.07 -18.49 -3.91
C GLY A 471 28.08 -18.52 -5.05
N ASP A 472 27.64 -19.03 -6.19
CA ASP A 472 28.26 -18.78 -7.48
C ASP A 472 27.67 -17.48 -8.06
N SER A 473 28.53 -16.53 -8.41
CA SER A 473 28.13 -15.23 -8.98
C SER A 473 27.47 -15.35 -10.36
N SER A 474 27.60 -16.49 -11.03
CA SER A 474 26.96 -16.78 -12.32
C SER A 474 25.47 -17.11 -12.20
N ILE A 475 24.96 -17.37 -10.98
CA ILE A 475 23.57 -17.74 -10.74
C ILE A 475 22.77 -16.54 -10.23
N ARG A 476 21.71 -16.19 -10.97
CA ARG A 476 20.80 -15.08 -10.69
C ARG A 476 19.42 -15.61 -10.38
N THR A 477 18.89 -15.21 -9.23
CA THR A 477 17.60 -15.70 -8.74
C THR A 477 16.67 -14.56 -8.41
N TYR A 478 15.40 -14.63 -8.84
CA TYR A 478 14.41 -13.61 -8.49
C TYR A 478 14.02 -13.68 -7.01
N PHE A 479 13.74 -14.90 -6.53
CA PHE A 479 13.43 -15.17 -5.13
C PHE A 479 14.56 -15.93 -4.43
N ASP A 480 15.26 -15.29 -3.47
CA ASP A 480 16.31 -15.92 -2.65
C ASP A 480 15.79 -16.29 -1.25
N PHE A 481 15.61 -17.58 -0.97
CA PHE A 481 15.14 -18.07 0.32
C PHE A 481 16.12 -19.05 0.96
N SER A 482 16.84 -18.60 2.00
CA SER A 482 17.89 -19.36 2.68
C SER A 482 17.49 -20.05 4.01
N ASN A 483 16.19 -20.19 4.35
CA ASN A 483 15.70 -20.88 5.58
C ASN A 483 14.67 -21.96 5.32
N THR A 484 14.80 -23.04 6.09
CA THR A 484 13.93 -24.21 6.33
C THR A 484 12.40 -24.07 6.17
N PHE A 485 11.82 -22.87 6.18
CA PHE A 485 10.39 -22.61 6.00
C PHE A 485 9.79 -23.25 4.74
N PHE A 486 10.54 -23.32 3.65
CA PHE A 486 10.01 -23.83 2.39
C PHE A 486 9.88 -25.36 2.36
N GLN A 487 10.54 -26.12 3.24
CA GLN A 487 10.54 -27.59 3.17
C GLN A 487 9.13 -28.22 3.14
N HIS A 488 8.14 -27.60 3.78
CA HIS A 488 6.76 -28.13 3.86
C HIS A 488 5.83 -27.69 2.70
N ILE A 489 6.17 -26.64 1.96
CA ILE A 489 5.39 -26.16 0.80
C ILE A 489 6.14 -26.34 -0.54
N HIS A 490 7.45 -26.62 -0.50
CA HIS A 490 8.34 -26.67 -1.65
C HIS A 490 7.90 -27.66 -2.74
N ILE A 491 7.34 -28.81 -2.34
CA ILE A 491 6.90 -29.84 -3.29
C ILE A 491 5.75 -29.29 -4.14
N ILE A 492 4.65 -28.84 -3.53
CA ILE A 492 3.52 -28.32 -4.32
C ILE A 492 3.84 -26.98 -4.98
N HIS A 493 4.64 -26.14 -4.30
CA HIS A 493 5.04 -24.85 -4.84
C HIS A 493 5.74 -25.02 -6.19
N ASN A 494 6.77 -25.86 -6.27
CA ASN A 494 7.51 -26.05 -7.51
C ASN A 494 6.64 -26.72 -8.58
N GLN A 495 5.79 -27.67 -8.18
CA GLN A 495 4.91 -28.39 -9.11
C GLN A 495 3.87 -27.47 -9.76
N ILE A 496 3.23 -26.57 -9.01
CA ILE A 496 2.29 -25.59 -9.56
C ILE A 496 2.99 -24.68 -10.58
N PHE A 497 4.19 -24.19 -10.25
CA PHE A 497 4.95 -23.36 -11.18
C PHE A 497 5.40 -24.16 -12.42
N GLU A 498 5.87 -25.38 -12.26
CA GLU A 498 6.28 -26.26 -13.36
C GLU A 498 5.10 -26.59 -14.30
N ASP A 499 3.93 -26.94 -13.77
CA ASP A 499 2.72 -27.19 -14.57
C ASP A 499 2.31 -25.94 -15.38
N ILE A 500 2.31 -24.76 -14.74
CA ILE A 500 1.87 -23.52 -15.37
C ILE A 500 2.88 -22.99 -16.39
N LEU A 501 4.18 -23.16 -16.14
CA LEU A 501 5.24 -22.69 -17.03
C LEU A 501 5.45 -23.60 -18.25
N SER A 502 4.98 -24.84 -18.16
CA SER A 502 5.20 -25.88 -19.16
C SER A 502 4.52 -25.64 -20.49
N GLU A 503 5.22 -26.04 -21.55
CA GLU A 503 4.60 -26.18 -22.86
C GLU A 503 3.53 -27.28 -22.77
N PRO A 504 2.34 -27.11 -23.37
CA PRO A 504 1.26 -28.09 -23.31
C PRO A 504 1.49 -29.31 -24.23
N VAL A 505 2.70 -29.86 -24.23
CA VAL A 505 3.13 -31.03 -25.01
C VAL A 505 3.91 -32.00 -24.13
N GLY A 506 4.07 -33.24 -24.57
CA GLY A 506 4.84 -34.23 -23.82
C GLY A 506 6.32 -33.90 -23.69
N THR A 507 6.96 -34.38 -22.62
CA THR A 507 8.40 -34.21 -22.41
C THR A 507 9.21 -34.77 -23.58
N LEU A 508 10.21 -34.00 -24.01
CA LEU A 508 11.18 -34.40 -25.02
C LEU A 508 11.88 -35.71 -24.61
N GLN A 509 11.72 -36.73 -25.44
CA GLN A 509 12.34 -38.05 -25.31
C GLN A 509 13.67 -38.11 -26.04
N GLU A 510 13.69 -37.64 -27.28
CA GLU A 510 14.84 -37.76 -28.18
C GLU A 510 14.86 -36.64 -29.23
N ILE A 511 16.07 -36.24 -29.62
CA ILE A 511 16.33 -35.31 -30.72
C ILE A 511 16.90 -36.13 -31.88
N ILE A 512 16.30 -36.01 -33.06
CA ILE A 512 16.80 -36.66 -34.28
C ILE A 512 17.25 -35.58 -35.25
N LYS A 513 18.43 -35.76 -35.84
CA LYS A 513 18.90 -34.94 -36.96
C LYS A 513 18.49 -35.58 -38.28
N LYS A 514 17.71 -34.87 -39.10
CA LYS A 514 17.37 -35.25 -40.47
C LYS A 514 17.86 -34.13 -41.40
N ASN A 515 18.91 -34.41 -42.18
CA ASN A 515 19.63 -33.41 -42.97
C ASN A 515 20.13 -32.25 -42.06
N ASP A 516 19.85 -30.99 -42.43
CA ASP A 516 20.18 -29.79 -41.65
C ASP A 516 19.06 -29.35 -40.66
N LYS A 517 18.07 -30.21 -40.39
CA LYS A 517 16.96 -29.93 -39.47
C LYS A 517 16.93 -30.92 -38.30
N PHE A 518 16.39 -30.45 -37.17
CA PHE A 518 16.21 -31.25 -35.95
C PHE A 518 14.73 -31.51 -35.70
N ASP A 519 14.36 -32.79 -35.56
CA ASP A 519 13.04 -33.24 -35.16
C ASP A 519 13.04 -33.64 -33.67
N PHE A 520 11.94 -33.36 -32.98
CA PHE A 520 11.78 -33.61 -31.54
C PHE A 520 10.75 -34.72 -31.30
N ILE A 521 11.17 -35.86 -30.77
CA ILE A 521 10.25 -36.91 -30.34
C ILE A 521 9.78 -36.58 -28.92
N LEU A 522 8.49 -36.34 -28.78
CA LEU A 522 7.83 -36.03 -27.52
C LEU A 522 7.08 -37.25 -26.97
N ASP A 523 6.81 -37.27 -25.67
CA ASP A 523 5.95 -38.30 -25.07
C ASP A 523 4.51 -38.16 -25.56
N ASN A 524 4.04 -39.17 -26.31
CA ASN A 524 2.68 -39.20 -26.84
C ASN A 524 1.61 -39.58 -25.81
N LYS A 525 2.00 -39.99 -24.60
CA LYS A 525 1.07 -40.30 -23.49
C LYS A 525 0.69 -39.06 -22.67
N TYR A 526 1.33 -37.92 -22.93
CA TYR A 526 1.00 -36.68 -22.26
C TYR A 526 -0.28 -36.06 -22.84
N GLN A 527 -1.13 -35.56 -21.94
CA GLN A 527 -2.28 -34.75 -22.28
C GLN A 527 -2.25 -33.52 -21.37
N ALA A 528 -2.28 -32.33 -21.99
CA ALA A 528 -2.39 -31.09 -21.24
C ALA A 528 -3.74 -31.04 -20.51
N GLN A 529 -3.73 -30.49 -19.30
CA GLN A 529 -4.94 -30.33 -18.50
C GLN A 529 -5.65 -29.03 -18.91
N ASP A 530 -6.95 -29.11 -19.22
CA ASP A 530 -7.75 -27.96 -19.68
C ASP A 530 -7.70 -26.79 -18.69
N GLU A 531 -7.68 -27.07 -17.39
CA GLU A 531 -7.56 -26.08 -16.33
C GLU A 531 -6.24 -25.31 -16.40
N ILE A 532 -5.12 -25.99 -16.70
CA ILE A 532 -3.80 -25.36 -16.83
C ILE A 532 -3.74 -24.49 -18.09
N LEU A 533 -4.29 -24.96 -19.21
CA LEU A 533 -4.41 -24.17 -20.44
C LEU A 533 -5.19 -22.87 -20.19
N LYS A 534 -6.35 -22.96 -19.51
CA LYS A 534 -7.15 -21.79 -19.13
C LYS A 534 -6.37 -20.82 -18.23
N VAL A 535 -5.54 -21.33 -17.32
CA VAL A 535 -4.67 -20.50 -16.47
C VAL A 535 -3.61 -19.77 -17.31
N GLN A 536 -2.93 -20.48 -18.21
CA GLN A 536 -1.92 -19.89 -19.11
C GLN A 536 -2.52 -18.79 -19.99
N ASP A 537 -3.62 -19.09 -20.68
CA ASP A 537 -4.32 -18.13 -21.55
C ASP A 537 -4.77 -16.90 -20.78
N ARG A 538 -5.30 -17.10 -19.56
CA ARG A 538 -5.72 -15.99 -18.69
C ARG A 538 -4.54 -15.11 -18.27
N ILE A 539 -3.39 -15.71 -17.91
CA ILE A 539 -2.18 -14.96 -17.57
C ILE A 539 -1.74 -14.10 -18.76
N LEU A 540 -1.67 -14.68 -19.95
CA LEU A 540 -1.25 -13.99 -21.16
C LEU A 540 -2.19 -12.84 -21.52
N ASN A 541 -3.50 -13.10 -21.56
CA ASN A 541 -4.50 -12.08 -21.87
C ASN A 541 -4.45 -10.91 -20.87
N ASN A 542 -4.38 -11.21 -19.56
CA ASN A 542 -4.31 -10.17 -18.56
C ASN A 542 -3.02 -9.34 -18.63
N ILE A 543 -1.88 -9.99 -18.91
CA ILE A 543 -0.61 -9.28 -19.07
C ILE A 543 -0.61 -8.43 -20.33
N GLU A 544 -1.12 -8.94 -21.45
CA GLU A 544 -1.22 -8.17 -22.70
C GLU A 544 -2.14 -6.96 -22.53
N GLU A 545 -3.32 -7.13 -21.95
CA GLU A 545 -4.22 -6.01 -21.70
C GLU A 545 -3.61 -4.97 -20.74
N PHE A 546 -2.99 -5.40 -19.63
CA PHE A 546 -2.32 -4.50 -18.70
C PHE A 546 -1.15 -3.77 -19.38
N TYR A 547 -0.31 -4.49 -20.11
CA TYR A 547 0.83 -3.91 -20.83
C TYR A 547 0.39 -2.90 -21.89
N ASN A 548 -0.67 -3.21 -22.63
CA ASN A 548 -1.22 -2.31 -23.64
C ASN A 548 -1.82 -1.04 -23.00
N LEU A 549 -2.55 -1.18 -21.89
CA LEU A 549 -3.11 -0.04 -21.15
C LEU A 549 -2.03 0.90 -20.62
N PHE A 550 -0.94 0.34 -20.09
CA PHE A 550 0.16 1.12 -19.50
C PHE A 550 1.33 1.39 -20.44
N LYS A 551 1.22 1.07 -21.74
CA LYS A 551 2.32 1.10 -22.71
C LYS A 551 3.17 2.39 -22.66
N LYS A 552 2.53 3.54 -22.42
CA LYS A 552 3.18 4.86 -22.32
C LYS A 552 4.05 5.03 -21.07
N ASP A 553 3.64 4.48 -19.92
CA ASP A 553 4.26 4.73 -18.62
C ASP A 553 4.84 3.46 -17.97
N ILE A 554 4.74 2.29 -18.62
CA ILE A 554 5.07 0.97 -18.05
C ILE A 554 6.50 0.88 -17.51
N ASP A 555 7.44 1.59 -18.12
CA ASP A 555 8.85 1.58 -17.68
C ASP A 555 9.13 2.50 -16.50
N THR A 556 8.14 3.30 -16.09
CA THR A 556 8.22 4.17 -14.91
C THR A 556 7.59 3.53 -13.67
N LEU A 557 6.82 2.44 -13.86
CA LEU A 557 6.17 1.71 -12.79
C LEU A 557 7.09 0.62 -12.21
N ASN A 558 7.30 0.64 -10.90
CA ASN A 558 8.06 -0.38 -10.18
C ASN A 558 7.14 -1.46 -9.60
N ILE A 559 6.74 -2.41 -10.44
CA ILE A 559 5.90 -3.54 -10.06
C ILE A 559 6.77 -4.74 -9.70
N HIS A 560 6.51 -5.37 -8.56
CA HIS A 560 7.29 -6.51 -8.07
C HIS A 560 6.42 -7.66 -7.55
N GLY A 561 6.89 -8.89 -7.75
CA GLY A 561 6.14 -10.12 -7.44
C GLY A 561 6.10 -10.49 -5.95
N PHE A 562 6.94 -9.89 -5.11
CA PHE A 562 7.10 -10.29 -3.71
C PHE A 562 5.81 -10.25 -2.90
N ASP A 563 5.00 -9.20 -3.09
CA ASP A 563 3.75 -9.05 -2.36
C ASP A 563 2.78 -10.17 -2.71
N PHE A 564 2.59 -10.41 -4.00
CA PHE A 564 1.69 -11.45 -4.50
C PHE A 564 2.18 -12.85 -4.14
N TYR A 565 3.49 -13.08 -4.22
CA TYR A 565 4.11 -14.34 -3.80
C TYR A 565 3.92 -14.62 -2.31
N HIS A 566 3.97 -13.58 -1.47
CA HIS A 566 3.70 -13.72 -0.06
C HIS A 566 2.25 -14.17 0.21
N ILE A 567 1.29 -13.69 -0.57
CA ILE A 567 -0.10 -14.17 -0.47
C ILE A 567 -0.19 -15.64 -0.93
N LEU A 568 0.50 -16.00 -2.02
CA LEU A 568 0.56 -17.38 -2.52
C LEU A 568 1.09 -18.35 -1.45
N THR A 569 2.20 -18.03 -0.79
CA THR A 569 2.76 -18.90 0.26
C THR A 569 1.80 -19.09 1.44
N ARG A 570 1.06 -18.05 1.83
CA ARG A 570 0.00 -18.15 2.84
C ARG A 570 -1.12 -19.06 2.37
N PHE A 571 -1.58 -18.90 1.13
CA PHE A 571 -2.59 -19.74 0.53
C PHE A 571 -2.16 -21.21 0.53
N LEU A 572 -0.95 -21.53 0.06
CA LEU A 572 -0.42 -22.91 0.06
C LEU A 572 -0.26 -23.48 1.48
N TRP A 573 -0.06 -22.62 2.48
CA TRP A 573 0.04 -23.01 3.88
C TRP A 573 -1.33 -23.31 4.50
N GLN A 574 -2.29 -22.39 4.38
CA GLN A 574 -3.64 -22.45 4.95
C GLN A 574 -4.70 -22.15 3.88
N PRO A 575 -4.87 -23.05 2.90
CA PRO A 575 -5.90 -22.86 1.89
C PRO A 575 -7.28 -23.07 2.53
N LYS A 576 -8.29 -22.33 2.07
CA LYS A 576 -9.67 -22.60 2.50
C LYS A 576 -10.21 -23.78 1.70
N ALA A 577 -11.11 -24.56 2.32
CA ALA A 577 -11.64 -25.79 1.71
C ALA A 577 -12.26 -25.55 0.32
N LYS A 578 -12.98 -24.43 0.14
CA LYS A 578 -13.59 -24.07 -1.14
C LYS A 578 -12.55 -23.83 -2.24
N ASP A 579 -11.44 -23.15 -1.92
CA ASP A 579 -10.35 -22.92 -2.88
C ASP A 579 -9.52 -24.18 -3.12
N MET A 580 -9.34 -25.03 -2.12
CA MET A 580 -8.64 -26.31 -2.26
C MET A 580 -9.31 -27.23 -3.30
N ASN A 581 -10.64 -27.26 -3.31
CA ASN A 581 -11.40 -28.13 -4.22
C ASN A 581 -11.13 -27.84 -5.69
N VAL A 582 -10.71 -26.62 -6.03
CA VAL A 582 -10.34 -26.22 -7.39
C VAL A 582 -9.15 -27.02 -7.92
N PHE A 583 -8.23 -27.41 -7.02
CA PHE A 583 -7.00 -28.15 -7.38
C PHE A 583 -7.19 -29.67 -7.28
N LYS A 584 -8.37 -30.17 -6.89
CA LYS A 584 -8.58 -31.60 -6.58
C LYS A 584 -8.43 -32.51 -7.80
N ASN A 585 -8.75 -31.99 -8.98
CA ASN A 585 -8.69 -32.74 -10.23
C ASN A 585 -7.37 -32.53 -10.99
N LEU A 586 -6.45 -31.72 -10.45
CA LEU A 586 -5.15 -31.50 -11.07
C LEU A 586 -4.20 -32.65 -10.72
N THR A 587 -3.53 -33.18 -11.73
CA THR A 587 -2.54 -34.25 -11.59
C THR A 587 -1.16 -33.73 -11.98
N PHE A 588 -0.14 -34.00 -11.16
CA PHE A 588 1.25 -33.68 -11.49
C PHE A 588 1.97 -34.94 -11.96
N LYS A 589 2.49 -34.94 -13.19
CA LYS A 589 3.28 -36.06 -13.74
C LYS A 589 4.78 -35.75 -13.65
N ASP A 590 5.51 -36.46 -12.81
CA ASP A 590 6.99 -36.40 -12.79
C ASP A 590 7.58 -37.41 -13.77
N ASP A 591 7.93 -36.94 -14.96
CA ASP A 591 8.39 -37.78 -16.08
C ASP A 591 9.76 -38.47 -15.85
N PHE A 592 10.40 -38.26 -14.70
CA PHE A 592 11.68 -38.90 -14.36
C PHE A 592 11.51 -40.31 -13.74
N ILE A 593 10.36 -40.62 -13.14
CA ILE A 593 10.14 -41.92 -12.47
C ILE A 593 9.55 -42.91 -13.47
N ILE A 594 10.42 -43.74 -14.05
CA ILE A 594 10.00 -44.88 -14.87
C ILE A 594 9.40 -45.94 -13.95
N GLY A 595 8.07 -45.92 -13.77
CA GLY A 595 7.28 -47.01 -13.19
C GLY A 595 6.80 -46.85 -11.73
N GLY A 596 6.52 -45.63 -11.24
CA GLY A 596 5.91 -45.40 -9.91
C GLY A 596 4.58 -44.63 -9.99
N ASP A 597 3.69 -44.81 -9.01
CA ASP A 597 2.34 -44.22 -8.95
C ASP A 597 2.29 -42.73 -9.32
N ASN A 598 1.45 -42.41 -10.31
CA ASN A 598 1.44 -41.15 -11.08
C ASN A 598 0.73 -39.96 -10.43
N ASN A 599 0.62 -39.86 -9.10
CA ASN A 599 -0.21 -38.81 -8.47
C ASN A 599 0.33 -38.29 -7.13
N ILE A 600 1.61 -37.93 -7.07
CA ILE A 600 2.28 -37.72 -5.78
C ILE A 600 2.17 -36.26 -5.27
N GLY A 601 2.02 -35.27 -6.15
CA GLY A 601 2.15 -33.84 -5.80
C GLY A 601 0.98 -33.23 -5.04
N TYR A 602 -0.10 -32.94 -5.77
CA TYR A 602 -1.33 -32.37 -5.23
C TYR A 602 -1.93 -33.28 -4.15
N ASP A 603 -1.93 -34.61 -4.33
CA ASP A 603 -2.43 -35.56 -3.32
C ASP A 603 -1.63 -35.52 -2.01
N LYS A 604 -0.30 -35.39 -2.06
CA LYS A 604 0.50 -35.17 -0.83
C LYS A 604 0.18 -33.83 -0.18
N TRP A 605 -0.09 -32.78 -0.94
CA TRP A 605 -0.53 -31.51 -0.37
C TRP A 605 -1.88 -31.67 0.32
N PHE A 606 -2.89 -32.24 -0.34
CA PHE A 606 -4.20 -32.54 0.26
C PHE A 606 -4.08 -33.40 1.52
N ALA A 607 -3.27 -34.46 1.48
CA ALA A 607 -3.01 -35.33 2.63
C ALA A 607 -2.29 -34.60 3.76
N SER A 608 -1.30 -33.75 3.45
CA SER A 608 -0.58 -32.97 4.47
C SER A 608 -1.53 -32.08 5.26
N LYS A 609 -2.54 -31.47 4.60
CA LYS A 609 -3.47 -30.55 5.27
C LYS A 609 -4.44 -31.24 6.23
N LYS A 610 -4.74 -32.53 6.04
CA LYS A 610 -5.53 -33.30 7.01
C LYS A 610 -4.82 -33.45 8.37
N ASN A 611 -3.48 -33.35 8.41
CA ASN A 611 -2.68 -33.51 9.62
C ASN A 611 -2.30 -32.18 10.32
N PHE A 612 -2.57 -31.02 9.70
CA PHE A 612 -2.28 -29.69 10.27
C PHE A 612 -3.46 -29.17 11.10
N GLN A 613 -3.55 -29.57 12.38
CA GLN A 613 -4.56 -29.05 13.32
C GLN A 613 -3.97 -28.29 14.53
N LYS A 614 -2.66 -28.05 14.62
CA LYS A 614 -2.06 -27.41 15.80
C LYS A 614 -1.81 -25.90 15.62
N PRO A 615 -2.44 -25.02 16.42
CA PRO A 615 -2.31 -23.55 16.31
C PRO A 615 -0.88 -23.00 16.54
N ASN A 616 0.00 -23.75 17.22
CA ASN A 616 1.35 -23.28 17.58
C ASN A 616 2.32 -23.12 16.39
N GLU A 617 2.13 -23.82 15.28
CA GLU A 617 3.05 -23.76 14.14
C GLU A 617 2.86 -22.48 13.28
N TYR A 618 1.66 -21.92 13.28
CA TYR A 618 1.35 -20.67 12.55
C TYR A 618 2.11 -19.46 13.11
N CYS A 619 2.33 -19.39 14.43
CA CYS A 619 3.15 -18.36 15.08
C CYS A 619 4.61 -18.40 14.60
N THR A 620 5.13 -19.58 14.26
CA THR A 620 6.50 -19.76 13.77
C THR A 620 6.63 -19.27 12.32
N VAL A 621 5.65 -19.57 11.46
CA VAL A 621 5.57 -19.08 10.08
C VAL A 621 5.57 -17.55 10.02
N ARG A 622 4.72 -16.92 10.81
CA ARG A 622 4.58 -15.45 10.90
C ARG A 622 5.90 -14.78 11.34
N LYS A 623 6.52 -15.28 12.41
CA LYS A 623 7.84 -14.84 12.91
C LYS A 623 8.94 -14.99 11.85
N ILE A 624 8.97 -16.09 11.10
CA ILE A 624 9.97 -16.35 10.06
C ILE A 624 9.79 -15.38 8.89
N VAL A 625 8.58 -15.25 8.38
CA VAL A 625 8.20 -14.34 7.28
C VAL A 625 8.56 -12.89 7.60
N LYS A 626 8.33 -12.44 8.84
CA LYS A 626 8.77 -11.12 9.30
C LYS A 626 10.29 -10.94 9.34
N ARG A 627 11.01 -11.95 9.86
CA ARG A 627 12.47 -11.92 9.94
C ARG A 627 13.09 -11.85 8.54
N TYR A 628 12.43 -12.48 7.57
CA TYR A 628 12.72 -12.36 6.15
C TYR A 628 12.47 -10.96 5.60
N TYR A 629 11.27 -10.42 5.81
CA TYR A 629 10.94 -9.07 5.36
C TYR A 629 11.95 -8.02 5.86
N LYS A 630 12.50 -8.22 7.06
CA LYS A 630 13.53 -7.35 7.65
C LYS A 630 14.92 -7.48 6.98
N LYS A 631 15.29 -8.67 6.47
CA LYS A 631 16.51 -8.89 5.67
C LYS A 631 16.37 -8.41 4.22
N PHE A 632 15.16 -8.49 3.64
CA PHE A 632 14.90 -8.15 2.24
C PHE A 632 15.02 -6.66 1.90
N LYS A 633 14.86 -5.76 2.88
CA LYS A 633 15.15 -4.32 2.70
C LYS A 633 16.61 -4.04 2.27
N ASN A 634 17.52 -5.00 2.46
CA ASN A 634 18.94 -4.85 2.15
C ASN A 634 19.38 -5.63 0.90
N PHE A 635 18.45 -6.19 0.10
CA PHE A 635 18.81 -6.94 -1.11
C PHE A 635 19.10 -6.01 -2.30
N SER A 636 20.17 -6.36 -3.02
CA SER A 636 20.84 -5.55 -4.05
C SER A 636 19.98 -5.16 -5.26
N PHE A 637 18.80 -5.77 -5.49
CA PHE A 637 17.92 -5.38 -6.59
C PHE A 637 17.23 -4.03 -6.32
N PHE A 638 16.74 -3.81 -5.09
CA PHE A 638 16.14 -2.53 -4.68
C PHE A 638 17.18 -1.42 -4.53
N GLN A 639 18.43 -1.74 -4.18
CA GLN A 639 19.52 -0.77 -4.20
C GLN A 639 19.91 -0.41 -5.64
N ASN A 640 20.21 -1.41 -6.48
CA ASN A 640 20.77 -1.15 -7.81
C ASN A 640 19.81 -0.50 -8.83
N PHE A 641 18.49 -0.56 -8.61
CA PHE A 641 17.51 0.10 -9.49
C PHE A 641 17.21 1.54 -9.06
N LYS A 642 17.15 1.79 -7.74
CA LYS A 642 17.24 3.15 -7.18
C LYS A 642 18.50 3.82 -7.70
N ASP A 643 19.62 3.10 -7.63
CA ASP A 643 20.92 3.59 -8.06
C ASP A 643 20.97 3.92 -9.57
N LYS A 644 20.20 3.30 -10.46
CA LYS A 644 20.32 3.58 -11.92
C LYS A 644 19.40 4.69 -12.45
N LEU A 645 18.20 4.87 -11.87
CA LEU A 645 17.35 6.03 -12.20
C LEU A 645 17.79 7.29 -11.44
N GLU A 646 18.34 7.15 -10.22
CA GLU A 646 18.90 8.26 -9.44
C GLU A 646 20.36 8.58 -9.80
N LEU A 647 21.27 7.64 -10.13
CA LEU A 647 22.67 8.08 -10.35
C LEU A 647 22.92 8.81 -11.68
N LYS A 648 22.15 8.58 -12.75
CA LYS A 648 22.54 9.10 -14.09
C LYS A 648 21.96 10.47 -14.44
N LYS A 649 20.78 10.83 -13.91
CA LYS A 649 20.18 12.17 -14.05
C LYS A 649 20.46 13.09 -12.86
N GLN A 650 20.68 12.51 -11.69
CA GLN A 650 20.66 13.22 -10.42
C GLN A 650 22.10 13.53 -9.91
N LYS A 651 23.15 12.76 -10.23
CA LYS A 651 24.52 13.06 -9.73
C LYS A 651 25.14 14.38 -10.18
N GLN A 652 24.81 14.89 -11.37
CA GLN A 652 25.34 16.19 -11.85
C GLN A 652 24.48 17.39 -11.44
N SER A 653 23.20 17.21 -11.10
CA SER A 653 22.34 18.28 -10.58
C SER A 653 22.25 18.31 -9.04
N LEU A 654 22.34 17.16 -8.34
CA LEU A 654 22.24 17.08 -6.86
C LEU A 654 23.41 17.75 -6.15
N GLN A 655 24.65 17.60 -6.63
CA GLN A 655 25.79 18.22 -5.96
C GLN A 655 25.72 19.75 -6.01
N LYS A 656 25.09 20.31 -7.05
CA LYS A 656 24.79 21.74 -7.14
C LYS A 656 23.65 22.12 -6.19
N ASN A 657 22.54 21.35 -6.20
CA ASN A 657 21.36 21.60 -5.36
C ASN A 657 21.61 21.49 -3.84
N ILE A 658 22.47 20.58 -3.37
CA ILE A 658 22.71 20.40 -1.91
C ILE A 658 23.50 21.58 -1.32
N GLN A 659 24.41 22.17 -2.09
CA GLN A 659 25.11 23.40 -1.70
C GLN A 659 24.15 24.60 -1.66
N ASP A 660 23.17 24.64 -2.58
CA ASP A 660 22.11 25.66 -2.59
C ASP A 660 21.06 25.44 -1.46
N LEU A 661 20.81 24.19 -1.05
CA LEU A 661 19.87 23.82 0.03
C LEU A 661 20.35 24.26 1.43
N PHE A 662 21.67 24.28 1.65
CA PHE A 662 22.30 24.68 2.90
C PHE A 662 23.27 25.86 2.68
N GLU A 663 22.83 26.90 1.97
CA GLU A 663 23.56 28.17 1.89
C GLU A 663 23.90 28.73 3.28
N LEU A 664 24.79 29.73 3.36
CA LEU A 664 25.01 30.47 4.60
C LEU A 664 23.65 31.02 5.11
N PRO A 665 23.19 30.68 6.32
CA PRO A 665 21.87 31.10 6.83
C PRO A 665 21.64 32.61 6.79
N SER A 666 22.70 33.41 6.78
CA SER A 666 22.66 34.87 6.64
C SER A 666 22.14 35.36 5.29
N LYS A 667 22.30 34.58 4.21
CA LYS A 667 21.83 34.92 2.85
C LYS A 667 20.33 34.74 2.67
N CYS A 668 19.67 34.02 3.57
CA CYS A 668 18.24 33.74 3.48
C CYS A 668 17.33 34.91 3.90
N PHE A 669 17.91 36.05 4.30
CA PHE A 669 17.18 37.22 4.74
C PHE A 669 17.62 38.44 3.95
N ASP A 670 16.66 39.21 3.43
CA ASP A 670 16.93 40.52 2.86
C ASP A 670 17.52 41.47 3.93
N ASP A 671 18.32 42.45 3.51
CA ASP A 671 18.93 43.43 4.42
C ASP A 671 17.88 44.31 5.13
N ALA A 672 16.65 44.37 4.60
CA ALA A 672 15.55 45.22 5.08
C ALA A 672 14.63 44.56 6.15
N LEU A 673 15.01 43.44 6.77
CA LEU A 673 14.15 42.80 7.79
C LEU A 673 14.08 43.62 9.08
N GLU A 674 12.98 44.32 9.29
CA GLU A 674 12.75 45.21 10.43
C GLU A 674 12.41 44.49 11.75
N LYS A 675 12.53 45.22 12.85
CA LYS A 675 12.05 44.79 14.18
C LYS A 675 10.54 44.56 14.18
N LYS A 676 10.11 43.51 14.87
CA LYS A 676 8.69 43.13 15.02
C LYS A 676 8.43 42.75 16.47
N ASP A 677 7.36 43.27 17.08
CA ASP A 677 7.04 43.00 18.48
C ASP A 677 6.63 41.53 18.70
N PHE A 678 5.93 40.93 17.73
CA PHE A 678 5.40 39.57 17.83
C PHE A 678 5.75 38.71 16.62
N LEU A 679 6.11 37.45 16.85
CA LEU A 679 6.23 36.45 15.78
C LEU A 679 5.15 35.38 15.93
N PHE A 680 4.55 34.98 14.80
CA PHE A 680 3.66 33.81 14.71
C PHE A 680 4.32 32.75 13.85
N VAL A 681 4.76 31.65 14.46
CA VAL A 681 5.58 30.61 13.83
C VAL A 681 4.78 29.33 13.69
N GLY A 682 4.72 28.75 12.48
CA GLY A 682 4.08 27.45 12.30
C GLY A 682 3.72 27.11 10.87
N HIS A 683 3.16 25.91 10.67
CA HIS A 683 2.71 25.42 9.37
C HIS A 683 1.20 25.62 9.15
N PHE A 684 0.51 26.35 10.04
CA PHE A 684 -0.96 26.51 10.04
C PHE A 684 -1.53 27.14 8.77
N ALA A 685 -0.74 27.88 7.99
CA ALA A 685 -1.16 28.37 6.69
C ALA A 685 -1.50 27.23 5.71
N SER A 686 -0.87 26.06 5.87
CA SER A 686 -1.02 24.87 5.03
C SER A 686 -2.19 23.93 5.40
N PHE A 687 -2.84 24.16 6.54
CA PHE A 687 -4.01 23.40 7.01
C PHE A 687 -4.94 24.30 7.85
N ASP A 688 -5.29 25.45 7.29
CA ASP A 688 -6.03 26.49 8.01
C ASP A 688 -7.47 26.06 8.32
N LYS A 689 -7.76 25.89 9.60
CA LYS A 689 -9.12 25.67 10.12
C LYS A 689 -9.62 26.88 10.92
N GLY A 690 -9.35 28.08 10.40
CA GLY A 690 -9.68 29.35 11.04
C GLY A 690 -8.55 29.96 11.87
N VAL A 691 -7.39 29.31 11.93
CA VAL A 691 -6.19 29.79 12.64
C VAL A 691 -5.69 31.09 12.02
N CYS A 692 -5.60 31.16 10.69
CA CYS A 692 -5.10 32.35 10.02
C CYS A 692 -6.02 33.56 10.26
N ARG A 693 -7.33 33.37 10.16
CA ARG A 693 -8.31 34.43 10.45
C ARG A 693 -8.21 34.89 11.90
N TYR A 694 -8.10 33.96 12.85
CA TYR A 694 -7.98 34.30 14.27
C TYR A 694 -6.73 35.13 14.54
N ILE A 695 -5.56 34.70 14.06
CA ILE A 695 -4.30 35.43 14.20
C ILE A 695 -4.38 36.81 13.55
N SER A 696 -4.92 36.89 12.33
CA SER A 696 -5.07 38.15 11.59
C SER A 696 -5.89 39.18 12.37
N ASN A 697 -7.02 38.76 12.94
CA ASN A 697 -7.86 39.63 13.75
C ASN A 697 -7.22 39.97 15.09
N ALA A 698 -6.59 38.99 15.76
CA ALA A 698 -6.01 39.17 17.07
C ALA A 698 -4.82 40.15 17.03
N ALA A 699 -3.97 40.03 16.01
CA ALA A 699 -2.78 40.86 15.82
C ALA A 699 -3.05 42.16 15.03
N GLN A 700 -4.31 42.50 14.75
CA GLN A 700 -4.66 43.70 13.99
C GLN A 700 -4.08 44.95 14.65
N GLY A 701 -3.34 45.76 13.87
CA GLY A 701 -2.68 46.98 14.36
C GLY A 701 -1.42 46.74 15.20
N LYS A 702 -0.95 45.49 15.34
CA LYS A 702 0.29 45.15 16.05
C LYS A 702 1.47 44.99 15.09
N SER A 703 2.69 45.31 15.55
CA SER A 703 3.91 45.03 14.80
C SER A 703 4.24 43.55 14.87
N ALA A 704 3.84 42.78 13.84
CA ALA A 704 3.94 41.33 13.88
C ALA A 704 4.37 40.72 12.53
N LEU A 705 5.00 39.55 12.59
CA LEU A 705 5.52 38.81 11.43
C LEU A 705 5.17 37.33 11.53
N VAL A 706 4.79 36.74 10.40
CA VAL A 706 4.51 35.31 10.29
C VAL A 706 5.76 34.59 9.80
N VAL A 707 6.17 33.53 10.48
CA VAL A 707 7.23 32.62 10.04
C VAL A 707 6.58 31.29 9.65
N SER A 708 6.33 31.12 8.35
CA SER A 708 5.72 29.91 7.82
C SER A 708 6.76 28.80 7.73
N THR A 709 6.52 27.70 8.45
CA THR A 709 7.38 26.51 8.42
C THR A 709 7.02 25.53 7.29
N THR A 710 6.26 26.02 6.30
CA THR A 710 5.79 25.26 5.14
C THR A 710 6.47 25.78 3.87
N PRO A 711 7.64 25.22 3.47
CA PRO A 711 8.48 25.83 2.45
C PRO A 711 7.93 25.83 1.03
N TRP A 712 6.93 25.01 0.71
CA TRP A 712 6.33 24.99 -0.64
C TRP A 712 5.20 26.02 -0.82
N LEU A 713 4.86 26.79 0.22
CA LEU A 713 3.89 27.88 0.11
C LEU A 713 4.56 29.14 -0.40
N LYS A 714 3.89 29.84 -1.31
CA LYS A 714 4.29 31.20 -1.70
C LYS A 714 4.19 32.17 -0.52
N LYS A 715 5.16 33.08 -0.41
CA LYS A 715 5.17 34.15 0.60
C LYS A 715 3.88 34.97 0.54
N GLU A 716 3.46 35.34 -0.66
CA GLU A 716 2.27 36.15 -0.95
C GLU A 716 0.99 35.44 -0.51
N PHE A 717 0.91 34.10 -0.66
CA PHE A 717 -0.24 33.33 -0.19
C PHE A 717 -0.41 33.47 1.33
N VAL A 718 0.67 33.28 2.08
CA VAL A 718 0.69 33.43 3.54
C VAL A 718 0.33 34.88 3.93
N GLN A 719 0.90 35.86 3.22
CA GLN A 719 0.62 37.29 3.48
C GLN A 719 -0.84 37.64 3.22
N ASN A 720 -1.42 37.19 2.11
CA ASN A 720 -2.82 37.46 1.77
C ASN A 720 -3.78 36.83 2.77
N LYS A 721 -3.47 35.63 3.24
CA LYS A 721 -4.32 34.87 4.17
C LYS A 721 -4.31 35.45 5.58
N LEU A 722 -3.15 35.91 6.05
CA LEU A 722 -2.98 36.47 7.39
C LEU A 722 -3.07 38.00 7.43
N LYS A 723 -3.00 38.67 6.27
CA LYS A 723 -2.90 40.14 6.13
C LYS A 723 -1.73 40.71 6.92
N MET A 724 -0.61 40.01 6.93
CA MET A 724 0.59 40.31 7.72
C MET A 724 1.85 39.99 6.89
N PRO A 725 2.98 40.67 7.13
CA PRO A 725 4.24 40.26 6.52
C PRO A 725 4.57 38.82 6.93
N SER A 726 5.20 38.07 6.03
CA SER A 726 5.59 36.69 6.26
C SER A 726 7.00 36.41 5.73
N ILE A 727 7.63 35.39 6.31
CA ILE A 727 8.83 34.72 5.79
C ILE A 727 8.50 33.23 5.63
N ILE A 728 9.02 32.63 4.57
CA ILE A 728 8.97 31.18 4.33
C ILE A 728 10.33 30.59 4.71
N VAL A 729 10.33 29.54 5.53
CA VAL A 729 11.57 28.83 5.87
C VAL A 729 12.16 28.14 4.62
N PRO A 730 13.48 27.89 4.56
CA PRO A 730 14.10 27.25 3.41
C PRO A 730 13.57 25.83 3.11
N LYS A 731 13.55 25.45 1.83
CA LYS A 731 13.00 24.15 1.35
C LYS A 731 13.61 22.92 1.99
N ALA A 732 14.90 22.96 2.34
CA ALA A 732 15.62 21.88 3.01
C ALA A 732 15.02 21.44 4.36
N THR A 733 14.12 22.24 4.94
CA THR A 733 13.74 22.16 6.35
C THR A 733 12.39 21.47 6.62
N PHE A 734 11.77 20.89 5.58
CA PHE A 734 10.48 20.23 5.69
C PHE A 734 10.52 18.71 5.56
N ASN A 735 9.50 18.05 6.13
CA ASN A 735 9.21 16.63 6.02
C ASN A 735 9.25 16.16 4.54
N ARG A 736 10.34 15.47 4.16
CA ARG A 736 10.66 15.00 2.80
C ARG A 736 11.14 16.07 1.79
N GLY A 737 11.47 17.27 2.25
CA GLY A 737 12.20 18.28 1.47
C GLY A 737 13.72 18.04 1.43
N TYR A 738 14.16 16.84 1.79
CA TYR A 738 15.55 16.40 1.80
C TYR A 738 15.77 15.32 0.75
N ASP A 739 17.01 15.20 0.28
CA ASP A 739 17.41 14.12 -0.61
C ASP A 739 17.62 12.83 0.18
N GLY A 740 16.74 11.84 -0.04
CA GLY A 740 16.81 10.55 0.63
C GLY A 740 18.08 9.76 0.28
N ASN A 741 18.66 9.09 1.27
CA ASN A 741 19.87 8.25 1.18
C ASN A 741 21.14 9.02 0.79
N VAL A 742 21.14 10.35 0.96
CA VAL A 742 22.32 11.19 0.75
C VAL A 742 23.03 11.43 2.08
N ASP A 743 24.30 11.05 2.15
CA ASP A 743 25.16 11.34 3.29
C ASP A 743 25.75 12.75 3.17
N LEU A 744 25.81 13.48 4.29
CA LEU A 744 26.42 14.81 4.37
C LEU A 744 27.64 14.80 5.30
N ASN A 745 28.57 15.73 5.05
CA ASN A 745 29.68 16.00 5.94
C ASN A 745 29.32 17.15 6.90
N LEU A 746 29.68 16.97 8.18
CA LEU A 746 29.65 18.01 9.19
C LEU A 746 31.03 18.65 9.31
N THR A 747 31.04 19.97 9.30
CA THR A 747 32.17 20.82 9.67
C THR A 747 32.45 20.74 11.17
N GLU A 748 33.65 21.13 11.59
CA GLU A 748 34.01 21.15 13.02
C GLU A 748 33.13 22.11 13.84
N SER A 749 32.68 23.24 13.24
CA SER A 749 31.75 24.16 13.90
C SER A 749 30.36 23.54 14.09
N GLU A 750 29.84 22.79 13.11
CA GLU A 750 28.56 22.09 13.23
C GLU A 750 28.62 20.99 14.32
N LYS A 751 29.71 20.22 14.38
CA LYS A 751 29.94 19.23 15.45
C LYS A 751 29.96 19.90 16.83
N TYR A 752 30.69 21.02 16.96
CA TYR A 752 30.77 21.78 18.21
C TYR A 752 29.39 22.30 18.67
N ILE A 753 28.55 22.78 17.75
CA ILE A 753 27.17 23.22 18.06
C ILE A 753 26.35 22.03 18.60
N LEU A 754 26.42 20.86 17.96
CA LEU A 754 25.68 19.68 18.40
C LEU A 754 26.16 19.17 19.76
N GLU A 755 27.46 19.20 20.03
CA GLU A 755 28.04 18.81 21.32
C GLU A 755 27.58 19.71 22.48
N ARG A 756 27.47 21.01 22.23
CA ARG A 756 27.01 21.99 23.23
C ARG A 756 25.49 22.00 23.42
N ASN A 757 24.72 21.38 22.52
CA ASN A 757 23.26 21.39 22.57
C ASN A 757 22.68 19.96 22.49
N PRO A 758 22.65 19.21 23.62
CA PRO A 758 22.14 17.83 23.64
C PRO A 758 20.73 17.68 23.08
N ARG A 759 19.87 18.67 23.28
CA ARG A 759 18.49 18.66 22.79
C ARG A 759 18.39 18.72 21.25
N LEU A 760 19.36 19.36 20.58
CA LEU A 760 19.44 19.29 19.12
C LEU A 760 19.77 17.88 18.62
N LYS A 761 20.61 17.14 19.36
CA LYS A 761 20.88 15.72 19.04
C LYS A 761 19.64 14.85 19.24
N GLU A 762 18.82 15.11 20.25
CA GLU A 762 17.54 14.40 20.44
C GLU A 762 16.57 14.65 19.28
N ILE A 763 16.47 15.92 18.83
CA ILE A 763 15.63 16.28 17.66
C ILE A 763 16.18 15.62 16.39
N SER A 764 17.49 15.63 16.17
CA SER A 764 18.16 14.95 15.04
C SER A 764 17.85 13.44 15.04
N LEU A 765 17.97 12.79 16.20
CA LEU A 765 17.63 11.37 16.36
C LEU A 765 16.16 11.11 16.05
N ARG A 766 15.24 11.96 16.55
CA ARG A 766 13.81 11.86 16.25
C ARG A 766 13.55 11.94 14.75
N MET A 767 14.16 12.89 14.06
CA MET A 767 14.03 13.04 12.61
C MET A 767 14.54 11.79 11.88
N LYS A 768 15.68 11.22 12.30
CA LYS A 768 16.19 9.96 11.74
C LYS A 768 15.27 8.76 11.99
N LEU A 769 14.63 8.69 13.15
CA LEU A 769 13.68 7.63 13.50
C LEU A 769 12.38 7.74 12.69
N GLN A 770 11.91 8.97 12.48
CA GLN A 770 10.73 9.30 11.68
C GLN A 770 10.99 9.06 10.18
N TYR A 771 12.16 9.47 9.71
CA TYR A 771 12.58 9.47 8.31
C TYR A 771 13.79 8.56 8.11
N LYS A 772 13.52 7.25 8.00
CA LYS A 772 14.55 6.20 7.99
C LYS A 772 15.54 6.33 6.82
N ASP A 773 15.10 6.93 5.72
CA ASP A 773 15.86 7.14 4.51
C ASP A 773 16.77 8.38 4.55
N MET A 774 16.74 9.25 5.57
CA MET A 774 17.73 10.34 5.68
C MET A 774 19.15 9.76 5.75
N GLY A 775 20.08 10.19 4.92
CA GLY A 775 21.45 9.68 4.98
C GLY A 775 22.20 10.13 6.24
N LYS A 776 23.43 9.64 6.39
CA LYS A 776 24.29 9.92 7.53
C LYS A 776 24.54 11.42 7.68
N ASN A 777 24.45 11.91 8.92
CA ASN A 777 24.60 13.31 9.31
C ASN A 777 23.65 14.33 8.63
N TYR A 778 22.78 13.91 7.72
CA TYR A 778 21.76 14.79 7.14
C TYR A 778 20.86 15.44 8.21
N PRO A 779 20.26 14.68 9.15
CA PRO A 779 19.43 15.29 10.19
C PRO A 779 20.24 16.23 11.09
N ASP A 780 21.49 15.88 11.41
CA ASP A 780 22.39 16.73 12.19
C ASP A 780 22.64 18.08 11.50
N LYS A 781 22.95 18.05 10.20
CA LYS A 781 23.21 19.24 9.40
C LYS A 781 21.99 20.15 9.31
N MET A 782 20.82 19.57 9.07
CA MET A 782 19.57 20.31 9.00
C MET A 782 19.20 20.96 10.34
N VAL A 783 19.38 20.25 11.46
CA VAL A 783 19.09 20.80 12.79
C VAL A 783 20.04 21.96 13.12
N VAL A 784 21.33 21.85 12.78
CA VAL A 784 22.29 22.96 12.97
C VAL A 784 21.95 24.15 12.07
N PHE A 785 21.64 23.91 10.79
CA PHE A 785 21.25 24.96 9.87
C PHE A 785 20.02 25.73 10.37
N LEU A 786 18.96 25.03 10.78
CA LEU A 786 17.75 25.63 11.33
C LEU A 786 18.03 26.43 12.61
N PHE A 787 18.86 25.89 13.50
CA PHE A 787 19.26 26.57 14.72
C PHE A 787 19.98 27.89 14.42
N GLN A 788 20.89 27.91 13.46
CA GLN A 788 21.59 29.12 13.03
C GLN A 788 20.66 30.10 12.29
N TYR A 789 19.82 29.59 11.39
CA TYR A 789 18.83 30.38 10.66
C TYR A 789 17.90 31.14 11.61
N PHE A 790 17.36 30.45 12.62
CA PHE A 790 16.49 31.08 13.61
C PHE A 790 17.23 32.02 14.56
N ASP A 791 18.49 31.73 14.89
CA ASP A 791 19.34 32.65 15.68
C ASP A 791 19.54 33.99 14.95
N ILE A 792 19.76 33.96 13.63
CA ILE A 792 19.85 35.16 12.79
C ILE A 792 18.48 35.87 12.69
N LEU A 793 17.40 35.12 12.46
CA LEU A 793 16.05 35.67 12.36
C LEU A 793 15.66 36.43 13.64
N LEU A 794 15.89 35.84 14.81
CA LEU A 794 15.56 36.47 16.09
C LEU A 794 16.46 37.69 16.38
N LYS A 795 17.73 37.67 15.98
CA LYS A 795 18.61 38.85 16.08
C LYS A 795 18.10 40.01 15.22
N LYS A 796 17.68 39.74 13.98
CA LYS A 796 17.15 40.77 13.06
C LYS A 796 15.78 41.30 13.53
N THR A 797 14.88 40.43 13.98
CA THR A 797 13.50 40.82 14.31
C THR A 797 13.32 41.29 15.76
N SER A 798 14.15 40.82 16.70
CA SER A 798 14.13 41.19 18.13
C SER A 798 12.72 41.20 18.76
N PRO A 799 11.94 40.10 18.72
CA PRO A 799 10.57 40.10 19.19
C PRO A 799 10.45 40.07 20.71
N LYS A 800 9.38 40.67 21.23
CA LYS A 800 9.01 40.64 22.66
C LYS A 800 8.42 39.28 23.04
N LYS A 801 7.54 38.74 22.20
CA LYS A 801 6.88 37.44 22.40
C LYS A 801 6.78 36.67 21.09
N VAL A 802 6.81 35.35 21.19
CA VAL A 802 6.69 34.44 20.05
C VAL A 802 5.54 33.46 20.29
N PHE A 803 4.66 33.34 19.31
CA PHE A 803 3.60 32.34 19.28
C PHE A 803 4.01 31.18 18.37
N ILE A 804 3.95 29.94 18.88
CA ILE A 804 4.44 28.75 18.17
C ILE A 804 3.30 27.74 18.00
N TRP A 805 2.99 27.38 16.75
CA TRP A 805 1.96 26.41 16.39
C TRP A 805 2.58 25.25 15.62
N ASN A 806 2.77 24.05 16.17
CA ASN A 806 2.64 23.61 17.57
C ASN A 806 4.01 23.23 18.17
N LYS A 807 4.07 22.77 19.43
CA LYS A 807 5.34 22.57 20.15
C LYS A 807 6.20 21.43 19.60
N PHE A 808 5.59 20.33 19.19
CA PHE A 808 6.28 19.05 19.02
C PHE A 808 6.87 18.81 17.62
N ASN A 809 6.57 19.68 16.65
CA ASN A 809 7.24 19.65 15.36
C ASN A 809 8.74 19.97 15.53
N ALA A 810 9.62 19.23 14.85
CA ALA A 810 11.07 19.40 14.97
C ALA A 810 11.56 20.82 14.69
N THR A 811 11.07 21.44 13.61
CA THR A 811 11.43 22.82 13.25
C THR A 811 10.99 23.82 14.32
N HIS A 812 9.81 23.60 14.92
CA HIS A 812 9.30 24.49 15.96
C HIS A 812 10.01 24.31 17.29
N GLU A 813 10.38 23.07 17.64
CA GLU A 813 11.18 22.81 18.84
C GLU A 813 12.56 23.45 18.72
N ILE A 814 13.20 23.40 17.54
CA ILE A 814 14.46 24.11 17.29
C ILE A 814 14.26 25.62 17.46
N PHE A 815 13.19 26.19 16.88
CA PHE A 815 12.86 27.62 17.06
C PHE A 815 12.73 27.98 18.55
N TYR A 816 11.99 27.16 19.30
CA TYR A 816 11.81 27.34 20.74
C TYR A 816 13.13 27.30 21.51
N LEU A 817 14.06 26.41 21.16
CA LEU A 817 15.40 26.37 21.78
C LEU A 817 16.19 27.66 21.54
N VAL A 818 16.07 28.26 20.36
CA VAL A 818 16.71 29.56 20.07
C VAL A 818 16.03 30.70 20.84
N CYS A 819 14.70 30.67 20.99
CA CYS A 819 14.00 31.62 21.86
C CYS A 819 14.44 31.51 23.31
N LEU A 820 14.58 30.30 23.86
CA LEU A 820 15.09 30.06 25.21
C LEU A 820 16.50 30.62 25.39
N LYS A 821 17.40 30.35 24.43
CA LYS A 821 18.76 30.89 24.42
C LYS A 821 18.77 32.43 24.42
N SER A 822 17.79 33.04 23.76
CA SER A 822 17.65 34.50 23.65
C SER A 822 16.77 35.12 24.74
N ASN A 823 16.31 34.34 25.73
CA ASN A 823 15.39 34.75 26.79
C ASN A 823 14.08 35.41 26.28
N ILE A 824 13.53 34.88 25.20
CA ILE A 824 12.27 35.36 24.59
C ILE A 824 11.11 34.47 25.06
N GLN A 825 10.02 35.10 25.53
CA GLN A 825 8.84 34.37 25.98
C GLN A 825 8.11 33.71 24.80
N CYS A 826 7.82 32.42 24.93
CA CYS A 826 7.05 31.66 23.96
C CYS A 826 5.65 31.32 24.48
N ILE A 827 4.67 31.38 23.58
CA ILE A 827 3.29 30.96 23.79
C ILE A 827 2.99 29.84 22.80
N PHE A 828 2.60 28.68 23.29
CA PHE A 828 2.29 27.53 22.45
C PHE A 828 0.82 27.53 22.06
N MET A 829 0.56 27.46 20.76
CA MET A 829 -0.78 27.47 20.19
C MET A 829 -1.18 26.10 19.66
N GLU A 830 -2.42 25.69 19.88
CA GLU A 830 -3.00 24.47 19.30
C GLU A 830 -4.53 24.60 19.22
N PHE A 831 -5.18 23.69 18.50
CA PHE A 831 -6.62 23.52 18.65
C PHE A 831 -6.95 23.14 20.10
N GLY A 832 -7.99 23.77 20.64
CA GLY A 832 -8.48 23.48 21.97
C GLY A 832 -8.98 22.05 22.10
N VAL A 833 -9.05 21.57 23.35
CA VAL A 833 -9.58 20.23 23.66
C VAL A 833 -11.09 20.12 23.44
N ILE A 834 -11.76 21.26 23.29
CA ILE A 834 -13.17 21.35 22.91
C ILE A 834 -13.25 21.84 21.46
N PRO A 835 -13.93 21.11 20.55
CA PRO A 835 -14.12 21.55 19.17
C PRO A 835 -14.66 22.98 19.10
N GLY A 836 -14.13 23.79 18.19
CA GLY A 836 -14.52 25.20 18.07
C GLY A 836 -13.69 26.19 18.91
N THR A 837 -12.64 25.73 19.59
CA THR A 837 -11.80 26.58 20.43
C THR A 837 -10.31 26.49 20.07
N PHE A 838 -9.55 27.51 20.46
CA PHE A 838 -8.08 27.52 20.47
C PHE A 838 -7.53 27.49 21.89
N ASN A 839 -6.31 26.96 22.01
CA ASN A 839 -5.54 26.96 23.25
C ASN A 839 -4.23 27.74 23.08
N PHE A 840 -3.86 28.50 24.12
CA PHE A 840 -2.62 29.26 24.24
C PHE A 840 -2.00 28.99 25.61
N ASP A 841 -0.83 28.37 25.66
CA ASP A 841 -0.18 27.98 26.92
C ASP A 841 1.27 28.48 27.01
N LEU A 842 1.68 28.94 28.19
CA LEU A 842 3.01 29.49 28.45
C LEU A 842 4.08 28.43 28.79
N GLN A 843 3.68 27.23 29.18
CA GLN A 843 4.57 26.13 29.60
C GLN A 843 4.72 25.07 28.51
N GLY A 844 3.62 24.68 27.86
CA GLY A 844 3.63 23.63 26.84
C GLY A 844 2.26 23.13 26.44
N GLN A 845 2.24 21.98 25.78
CA GLN A 845 1.02 21.37 25.26
C GLN A 845 0.78 20.01 25.91
N MET A 846 -0.49 19.59 25.92
CA MET A 846 -0.92 18.31 26.50
C MET A 846 -0.47 18.20 27.97
N GLY A 847 0.33 17.20 28.34
CA GLY A 847 0.80 17.05 29.71
C GLY A 847 1.91 18.02 30.15
N GLU A 848 2.48 18.80 29.22
CA GLU A 848 3.38 19.91 29.54
C GLU A 848 2.67 21.25 29.83
N SER A 849 1.34 21.29 29.63
CA SER A 849 0.54 22.49 29.87
C SER A 849 0.54 22.92 31.35
N TRP A 850 0.20 24.20 31.58
CA TRP A 850 0.00 24.71 32.93
C TRP A 850 -1.08 23.91 33.68
N ILE A 851 -2.19 23.57 33.02
CA ILE A 851 -3.32 22.83 33.62
C ILE A 851 -2.91 21.45 34.13
N ALA A 852 -2.10 20.73 33.35
CA ALA A 852 -1.65 19.39 33.74
C ALA A 852 -0.67 19.45 34.93
N ASN A 853 0.22 20.45 34.93
CA ASN A 853 1.27 20.60 35.96
C ASN A 853 0.80 21.30 37.24
N HIS A 854 -0.25 22.13 37.17
CA HIS A 854 -0.79 22.91 38.30
C HIS A 854 -2.24 22.51 38.58
N THR A 855 -2.51 21.20 38.61
CA THR A 855 -3.88 20.69 38.73
C THR A 855 -4.60 21.21 39.98
N SER A 856 -3.94 21.26 41.13
CA SER A 856 -4.53 21.79 42.36
C SER A 856 -4.99 23.24 42.18
N ASP A 857 -4.15 24.08 41.57
CA ASP A 857 -4.44 25.51 41.42
C ASP A 857 -5.53 25.73 40.37
N PHE A 858 -5.50 25.00 39.25
CA PHE A 858 -6.57 25.03 38.27
C PHE A 858 -7.91 24.59 38.88
N ASN A 859 -7.94 23.54 39.70
CA ASN A 859 -9.17 23.06 40.34
C ASN A 859 -9.75 24.05 41.36
N LYS A 860 -8.94 24.97 41.89
CA LYS A 860 -9.38 26.04 42.81
C LYS A 860 -9.96 27.26 42.09
N LEU A 861 -9.81 27.38 40.77
CA LEU A 861 -10.39 28.49 40.02
C LEU A 861 -11.91 28.50 40.18
N GLU A 862 -12.44 29.67 40.52
CA GLU A 862 -13.85 29.85 40.87
C GLU A 862 -14.74 29.75 39.63
N ILE A 863 -15.83 29.00 39.77
CA ILE A 863 -16.90 28.94 38.78
C ILE A 863 -18.25 29.12 39.46
N ASP A 864 -19.15 29.84 38.83
CA ASP A 864 -20.53 30.02 39.29
C ASP A 864 -21.51 29.03 38.61
N LEU A 865 -22.77 29.08 39.06
CA LEU A 865 -23.84 28.22 38.51
C LEU A 865 -24.15 28.52 37.04
N GLY A 866 -24.01 29.78 36.61
CA GLY A 866 -24.25 30.18 35.22
C GLY A 866 -23.19 29.62 34.27
N GLU A 867 -21.93 29.62 34.70
CA GLU A 867 -20.79 29.07 33.97
C GLU A 867 -20.87 27.54 33.85
N LEU A 868 -21.32 26.87 34.92
CA LEU A 868 -21.59 25.43 34.89
C LEU A 868 -22.73 25.10 33.92
N GLU A 869 -23.80 25.87 33.93
CA GLU A 869 -24.93 25.67 33.02
C GLU A 869 -24.56 25.97 31.56
N ASN A 870 -23.71 26.99 31.33
CA ASN A 870 -23.15 27.27 30.02
C ASN A 870 -22.29 26.10 29.50
N ALA A 871 -21.43 25.52 30.35
CA ALA A 871 -20.61 24.37 29.98
C ALA A 871 -21.48 23.18 29.50
N LYS A 872 -22.58 22.87 30.19
CA LYS A 872 -23.52 21.82 29.75
C LYS A 872 -24.11 22.13 28.36
N LYS A 873 -24.60 23.36 28.16
CA LYS A 873 -25.16 23.81 26.86
C LYS A 873 -24.16 23.69 25.72
N VAL A 874 -22.88 24.01 25.97
CA VAL A 874 -21.80 23.84 24.99
C VAL A 874 -21.62 22.36 24.63
N LEU A 875 -21.56 21.47 25.62
CA LEU A 875 -21.37 20.03 25.38
C LEU A 875 -22.56 19.43 24.62
N GLU A 876 -23.78 19.81 24.96
CA GLU A 876 -25.00 19.41 24.25
C GLU A 876 -25.00 19.90 22.79
N TYR A 877 -24.60 21.15 22.57
CA TYR A 877 -24.48 21.74 21.24
C TYR A 877 -23.47 20.98 20.37
N ILE A 878 -22.28 20.69 20.93
CA ILE A 878 -21.22 19.95 20.23
C ILE A 878 -21.69 18.55 19.83
N CYS A 879 -22.35 17.83 20.75
CA CYS A 879 -22.86 16.49 20.49
C CYS A 879 -23.98 16.50 19.44
N LYS A 880 -24.90 17.46 19.52
CA LYS A 880 -26.05 17.58 18.60
C LYS A 880 -25.62 17.90 17.17
N GLU A 881 -24.71 18.87 17.02
CA GLU A 881 -24.21 19.28 15.70
C GLU A 881 -23.05 18.38 15.21
N LYS A 882 -22.64 17.38 16.01
CA LYS A 882 -21.51 16.47 15.74
C LYS A 882 -20.23 17.21 15.37
N LEU A 883 -19.93 18.29 16.11
CA LEU A 883 -18.73 19.08 15.87
C LEU A 883 -17.49 18.24 16.20
N CYS A 884 -16.54 18.20 15.27
CA CYS A 884 -15.27 17.51 15.46
C CYS A 884 -14.13 18.34 14.89
N ARG A 885 -12.94 18.20 15.49
CA ARG A 885 -11.71 18.85 15.03
C ARG A 885 -11.32 18.44 13.60
N ASN A 886 -11.58 17.19 13.22
CA ASN A 886 -11.26 16.63 11.91
C ASN A 886 -12.53 16.10 11.24
N LEU A 887 -12.61 16.26 9.91
CA LEU A 887 -13.63 15.58 9.12
C LEU A 887 -13.47 14.07 9.29
N GLN A 888 -14.55 13.42 9.72
CA GLN A 888 -14.56 11.97 9.88
C GLN A 888 -14.79 11.27 8.53
N PRO A 889 -14.16 10.11 8.30
CA PRO A 889 -14.33 9.36 7.07
C PRO A 889 -15.78 8.88 6.94
N ARG A 890 -16.35 8.99 5.73
CA ARG A 890 -17.71 8.51 5.42
C ARG A 890 -17.61 7.18 4.68
N ASN A 891 -17.72 6.07 5.41
CA ASN A 891 -17.72 4.71 4.86
C ASN A 891 -18.56 3.77 5.74
N ASN A 892 -18.70 2.50 5.32
CA ASN A 892 -19.50 1.50 6.02
C ASN A 892 -18.64 0.50 6.83
N LEU A 893 -17.39 0.85 7.17
CA LEU A 893 -16.46 -0.07 7.83
C LEU A 893 -16.89 -0.42 9.27
N ILE A 894 -17.74 0.40 9.89
CA ILE A 894 -18.27 0.13 11.24
C ILE A 894 -19.09 -1.17 11.30
N ASP A 895 -19.79 -1.53 10.21
CA ASP A 895 -20.62 -2.73 10.18
C ASP A 895 -19.77 -4.01 10.20
N ASP A 896 -18.54 -3.95 9.68
CA ASP A 896 -17.57 -5.04 9.80
C ASP A 896 -17.08 -5.22 11.23
N ILE A 897 -16.90 -4.12 11.96
CA ILE A 897 -16.52 -4.14 13.38
C ILE A 897 -17.65 -4.73 14.22
N LYS A 898 -18.89 -4.27 14.03
CA LYS A 898 -20.06 -4.78 14.75
C LYS A 898 -20.23 -6.29 14.61
N ARG A 899 -19.90 -6.86 13.44
CA ARG A 899 -19.94 -8.32 13.21
C ARG A 899 -18.85 -9.10 13.96
N LYS A 900 -17.73 -8.46 14.28
CA LYS A 900 -16.59 -9.08 14.98
C LYS A 900 -16.70 -8.99 16.51
N ILE A 901 -17.51 -8.05 17.01
CA ILE A 901 -17.78 -7.86 18.44
C ILE A 901 -18.65 -9.00 18.96
N LYS A 902 -18.24 -9.62 20.06
CA LYS A 902 -19.06 -10.60 20.78
C LYS A 902 -19.87 -9.89 21.85
N LYS A 903 -21.20 -9.99 21.76
CA LYS A 903 -22.15 -9.19 22.55
C LYS A 903 -22.11 -9.47 24.06
N ASP A 904 -21.62 -10.63 24.46
CA ASP A 904 -21.48 -11.08 25.85
C ASP A 904 -20.21 -10.55 26.54
N ARG A 905 -19.39 -9.76 25.85
CA ARG A 905 -18.08 -9.31 26.33
C ARG A 905 -18.00 -7.78 26.38
N PRO A 906 -17.36 -7.20 27.42
CA PRO A 906 -17.00 -5.79 27.43
C PRO A 906 -16.16 -5.41 26.23
N THR A 907 -16.35 -4.20 25.72
CA THR A 907 -15.69 -3.65 24.53
C THR A 907 -14.77 -2.50 24.89
N ILE A 908 -13.47 -2.77 24.79
CA ILE A 908 -12.40 -1.81 25.05
C ILE A 908 -11.93 -1.23 23.72
N VAL A 909 -11.99 0.10 23.60
CA VAL A 909 -11.54 0.82 22.40
C VAL A 909 -10.31 1.66 22.72
N TYR A 910 -9.18 1.33 22.11
CA TYR A 910 -7.93 2.07 22.27
C TYR A 910 -7.67 2.99 21.06
N PHE A 911 -7.40 4.27 21.35
CA PHE A 911 -7.06 5.29 20.37
C PHE A 911 -5.57 5.62 20.41
N GLY A 912 -4.83 5.19 19.37
CA GLY A 912 -3.42 5.57 19.18
C GLY A 912 -3.25 7.02 18.69
N GLN A 913 -2.03 7.55 18.76
CA GLN A 913 -1.72 8.94 18.41
C GLN A 913 -0.49 9.06 17.49
N ASN A 914 -0.19 10.28 17.04
CA ASN A 914 1.04 10.54 16.29
C ASN A 914 2.22 10.74 17.25
N ASP A 915 2.88 9.65 17.64
CA ASP A 915 3.92 9.69 18.69
C ASP A 915 5.10 10.64 18.36
N PHE A 916 5.40 10.86 17.07
CA PHE A 916 6.43 11.82 16.63
C PHE A 916 6.03 13.29 16.75
N GLU A 917 4.72 13.59 16.74
CA GLU A 917 4.17 14.95 16.83
C GLU A 917 3.38 15.19 18.13
N ALA A 918 3.56 14.31 19.12
CA ALA A 918 2.93 14.40 20.43
C ALA A 918 3.94 14.46 21.58
N GLY A 919 5.22 14.68 21.28
CA GLY A 919 6.29 14.76 22.28
C GLY A 919 6.63 13.42 22.95
N MET A 920 6.24 12.28 22.36
CA MET A 920 6.49 10.94 22.93
C MET A 920 7.86 10.38 22.53
N ILE A 921 8.34 10.69 21.33
CA ILE A 921 9.60 10.18 20.78
C ILE A 921 10.64 11.32 20.72
N PRO A 922 11.91 11.11 21.13
CA PRO A 922 12.40 9.91 21.82
C PRO A 922 11.84 9.81 23.25
N TYR A 923 11.60 8.58 23.70
CA TYR A 923 11.10 8.33 25.05
C TYR A 923 12.23 8.51 26.07
N ASN A 924 12.15 9.57 26.87
CA ASN A 924 13.17 9.94 27.87
C ASN A 924 12.51 10.40 29.19
N GLN A 925 13.31 10.84 30.16
CA GLN A 925 12.81 11.30 31.47
C GLN A 925 11.83 12.48 31.37
N HIS A 926 11.98 13.35 30.36
CA HIS A 926 11.04 14.44 30.11
C HIS A 926 9.66 13.89 29.70
N VAL A 927 9.64 12.88 28.82
CA VAL A 927 8.38 12.20 28.42
C VAL A 927 7.75 11.46 29.60
N VAL A 928 8.53 10.76 30.42
CA VAL A 928 8.04 10.08 31.64
C VAL A 928 7.39 11.07 32.60
N LYS A 929 8.02 12.24 32.77
CA LYS A 929 7.53 13.29 33.67
C LYS A 929 6.23 13.92 33.19
N TYR A 930 6.14 14.23 31.89
CA TYR A 930 5.08 15.10 31.38
C TYR A 930 4.03 14.42 30.50
N HIS A 931 4.29 13.29 29.86
CA HIS A 931 3.37 12.71 28.88
C HIS A 931 2.94 11.29 29.19
N SER A 932 3.88 10.37 29.33
CA SER A 932 3.56 8.95 29.47
C SER A 932 4.49 8.30 30.49
N PRO A 933 3.98 7.94 31.69
CA PRO A 933 4.81 7.44 32.77
C PRO A 933 5.44 6.05 32.51
N TRP A 934 4.83 5.23 31.64
CA TRP A 934 5.32 3.87 31.39
C TRP A 934 5.25 3.42 29.93
N SER A 935 4.35 3.98 29.10
CA SER A 935 4.20 3.54 27.71
C SER A 935 5.16 4.29 26.82
N VAL A 936 6.03 3.57 26.11
CA VAL A 936 7.07 4.18 25.24
C VAL A 936 6.45 4.88 24.01
N ASP A 937 5.48 4.23 23.40
CA ASP A 937 4.76 4.71 22.21
C ASP A 937 3.35 4.10 22.18
N SER A 938 2.55 4.43 21.15
CA SER A 938 1.19 3.89 21.01
C SER A 938 1.18 2.36 20.77
N ASN A 939 2.24 1.80 20.17
CA ASN A 939 2.34 0.36 19.97
C ASN A 939 2.63 -0.37 21.30
N ASP A 940 3.36 0.24 22.23
CA ASP A 940 3.65 -0.32 23.55
C ASP A 940 2.39 -0.41 24.42
N ALA A 941 1.59 0.64 24.48
CA ALA A 941 0.27 0.60 25.12
C ALA A 941 -0.64 -0.44 24.47
N TYR A 942 -0.66 -0.51 23.14
CA TYR A 942 -1.43 -1.53 22.41
C TYR A 942 -1.05 -2.96 22.83
N ARG A 943 0.25 -3.25 23.04
CA ARG A 943 0.71 -4.59 23.48
C ARG A 943 0.14 -4.93 24.86
N ALA A 944 0.32 -4.03 25.82
CA ALA A 944 -0.15 -4.22 27.18
C ALA A 944 -1.68 -4.40 27.23
N LEU A 945 -2.43 -3.52 26.56
CA LEU A 945 -3.89 -3.60 26.51
C LEU A 945 -4.39 -4.86 25.82
N SER A 946 -3.73 -5.27 24.73
CA SER A 946 -4.07 -6.50 24.03
C SER A 946 -3.89 -7.72 24.92
N GLU A 947 -2.82 -7.80 25.71
CA GLU A 947 -2.58 -8.92 26.62
C GLU A 947 -3.64 -8.98 27.71
N ILE A 948 -3.98 -7.84 28.29
CA ILE A 948 -5.04 -7.71 29.30
C ILE A 948 -6.41 -8.12 28.73
N CYS A 949 -6.79 -7.61 27.56
CA CYS A 949 -8.10 -7.92 26.98
C CYS A 949 -8.22 -9.39 26.57
N ILE A 950 -7.14 -10.01 26.07
CA ILE A 950 -7.12 -11.44 25.74
C ILE A 950 -7.25 -12.27 27.03
N LYS A 951 -6.46 -11.95 28.06
CA LYS A 951 -6.50 -12.63 29.37
C LYS A 951 -7.89 -12.60 29.98
N ASN A 952 -8.58 -11.45 29.92
CA ASN A 952 -9.90 -11.26 30.52
C ASN A 952 -11.07 -11.56 29.57
N ASN A 953 -10.77 -12.04 28.35
CA ASN A 953 -11.78 -12.37 27.35
C ASN A 953 -12.71 -11.19 27.00
N TRP A 954 -12.15 -9.98 26.87
CA TRP A 954 -12.84 -8.76 26.44
C TRP A 954 -12.70 -8.56 24.92
N ASN A 955 -13.63 -7.83 24.29
CA ASN A 955 -13.43 -7.34 22.94
C ASN A 955 -12.41 -6.20 22.96
N PHE A 956 -11.39 -6.26 22.10
CA PHE A 956 -10.40 -5.19 21.96
C PHE A 956 -10.42 -4.62 20.54
N ILE A 957 -10.74 -3.33 20.45
CA ILE A 957 -10.76 -2.57 19.21
C ILE A 957 -9.62 -1.55 19.26
N TYR A 958 -8.72 -1.61 18.28
CA TYR A 958 -7.62 -0.65 18.18
C TYR A 958 -7.76 0.23 16.95
N LYS A 959 -7.75 1.55 17.19
CA LYS A 959 -7.70 2.58 16.16
C LYS A 959 -6.32 3.26 16.19
N PRO A 960 -5.36 2.82 15.36
CA PRO A 960 -4.07 3.52 15.25
C PRO A 960 -4.24 4.87 14.55
N HIS A 961 -3.28 5.78 14.77
CA HIS A 961 -3.18 7.01 14.00
C HIS A 961 -2.83 6.70 12.52
N PRO A 962 -3.35 7.44 11.51
CA PRO A 962 -3.11 7.14 10.09
C PRO A 962 -1.63 7.04 9.69
N ASN A 963 -0.77 7.83 10.34
CA ASN A 963 0.68 7.87 10.07
C ASN A 963 1.47 6.79 10.84
N LEU A 964 0.81 5.97 11.65
CA LEU A 964 1.48 4.98 12.49
C LEU A 964 1.56 3.65 11.75
N GLU A 965 2.78 3.26 11.38
CA GLU A 965 3.03 1.91 10.87
C GLU A 965 2.94 0.88 11.99
N TRP A 966 2.31 -0.25 11.70
CA TRP A 966 2.37 -1.42 12.57
C TRP A 966 3.81 -1.94 12.64
N LEU A 967 4.43 -1.81 13.81
CA LEU A 967 5.77 -2.34 14.06
C LEU A 967 5.76 -3.86 14.29
N GLU A 968 4.60 -4.42 14.68
CA GLU A 968 4.45 -5.83 15.09
C GLU A 968 3.21 -6.54 14.50
N GLU A 969 2.98 -7.80 14.91
CA GLU A 969 2.01 -8.71 14.30
C GLU A 969 0.70 -8.56 15.05
N LYS A 970 -0.33 -8.18 14.31
CA LYS A 970 -1.69 -8.14 14.84
C LYS A 970 -2.12 -9.53 15.30
N LYS A 971 -2.50 -9.68 16.57
CA LYS A 971 -3.14 -10.90 17.09
C LYS A 971 -4.55 -11.01 16.48
N SER A 972 -5.00 -12.23 16.14
CA SER A 972 -6.27 -12.46 15.43
C SER A 972 -7.51 -12.02 16.21
N GLU A 973 -7.41 -11.98 17.54
CA GLU A 973 -8.50 -11.58 18.44
C GLU A 973 -8.73 -10.07 18.51
N ILE A 974 -7.85 -9.28 17.87
CA ILE A 974 -7.90 -7.82 17.91
C ILE A 974 -8.63 -7.27 16.69
N ILE A 975 -9.61 -6.41 16.93
CA ILE A 975 -10.38 -5.74 15.90
C ILE A 975 -9.63 -4.46 15.49
N ASP A 976 -9.29 -4.33 14.21
CA ASP A 976 -8.60 -3.16 13.67
C ASP A 976 -9.63 -2.17 13.11
N ALA A 977 -9.54 -0.93 13.56
CA ALA A 977 -10.48 0.13 13.23
C ALA A 977 -9.84 1.29 12.45
N ARG A 978 -8.80 1.00 11.66
CA ARG A 978 -8.26 1.95 10.66
C ARG A 978 -9.35 2.40 9.69
N GLY A 979 -9.42 3.72 9.47
CA GLY A 979 -10.36 4.32 8.53
C GLY A 979 -11.82 4.43 9.00
N VAL A 980 -12.17 3.97 10.21
CA VAL A 980 -13.54 4.06 10.75
C VAL A 980 -13.80 5.43 11.38
N ASP A 981 -15.04 5.91 11.42
CA ASP A 981 -15.42 7.12 12.15
C ASP A 981 -15.13 6.96 13.67
N ILE A 982 -14.52 7.97 14.31
CA ILE A 982 -14.16 7.88 15.73
C ILE A 982 -15.38 7.86 16.65
N HIS A 983 -16.43 8.61 16.31
CA HIS A 983 -17.66 8.68 17.08
C HIS A 983 -18.38 7.33 17.03
N GLU A 984 -18.48 6.71 15.85
CA GLU A 984 -19.11 5.38 15.76
C GLU A 984 -18.40 4.33 16.63
N LEU A 985 -17.08 4.42 16.78
CA LEU A 985 -16.30 3.55 17.67
C LEU A 985 -16.53 3.86 19.14
N ILE A 986 -16.60 5.14 19.51
CA ILE A 986 -16.90 5.57 20.88
C ILE A 986 -18.28 5.05 21.30
N ASP A 987 -19.28 5.06 20.40
CA ASP A 987 -20.61 4.56 20.71
C ASP A 987 -20.61 3.06 21.05
N LEU A 988 -19.76 2.29 20.38
CA LEU A 988 -19.56 0.85 20.62
C LEU A 988 -18.72 0.55 21.86
N ALA A 989 -17.97 1.53 22.39
CA ALA A 989 -17.09 1.31 23.52
C ALA A 989 -17.89 1.18 24.82
N ASP A 990 -17.55 0.17 25.62
CA ASP A 990 -17.86 0.18 27.06
C ASP A 990 -16.84 1.04 27.79
N VAL A 991 -15.56 0.97 27.39
CA VAL A 991 -14.48 1.84 27.90
C VAL A 991 -13.60 2.32 26.75
N ALA A 992 -13.32 3.62 26.72
CA ALA A 992 -12.35 4.23 25.83
C ALA A 992 -10.98 4.36 26.54
N VAL A 993 -9.90 4.09 25.81
CA VAL A 993 -8.53 4.14 26.34
C VAL A 993 -7.65 5.00 25.45
N THR A 994 -6.77 5.80 26.06
CA THR A 994 -5.78 6.60 25.34
C THR A 994 -4.59 6.97 26.23
N ILE A 995 -3.43 7.25 25.62
CA ILE A 995 -2.29 7.85 26.30
C ILE A 995 -2.55 9.35 26.47
N LEU A 996 -2.63 10.11 25.37
CA LEU A 996 -2.77 11.57 25.38
C LEU A 996 -3.62 12.13 24.22
N SER A 997 -4.34 11.26 23.49
CA SER A 997 -5.29 11.65 22.45
C SER A 997 -6.48 12.45 23.00
N GLN A 998 -6.89 13.46 22.22
CA GLN A 998 -8.11 14.26 22.46
C GLN A 998 -9.40 13.44 22.33
N SER A 999 -9.33 12.20 21.81
CA SER A 999 -10.45 11.25 21.82
C SER A 999 -11.02 10.99 23.23
N SER A 1000 -10.21 11.23 24.28
CA SER A 1000 -10.69 11.25 25.67
C SER A 1000 -11.83 12.25 25.90
N TYR A 1001 -11.72 13.48 25.40
CA TYR A 1001 -12.79 14.48 25.51
C TYR A 1001 -14.03 14.08 24.71
N GLU A 1002 -13.84 13.56 23.49
CA GLU A 1002 -14.92 13.07 22.64
C GLU A 1002 -15.71 11.93 23.31
N ALA A 1003 -15.01 11.02 24.02
CA ALA A 1003 -15.64 9.95 24.77
C ALA A 1003 -16.42 10.47 26.00
N LEU A 1004 -15.82 11.38 26.79
CA LEU A 1004 -16.47 11.97 27.97
C LEU A 1004 -17.72 12.80 27.59
N MET A 1005 -17.65 13.58 26.51
CA MET A 1005 -18.80 14.33 25.98
C MET A 1005 -19.98 13.42 25.64
N ARG A 1006 -19.71 12.19 25.23
CA ARG A 1006 -20.71 11.18 24.86
C ARG A 1006 -21.06 10.22 26.00
N GLY A 1007 -20.61 10.56 27.21
CA GLY A 1007 -20.93 9.83 28.43
C GLY A 1007 -20.24 8.46 28.55
N LYS A 1008 -19.12 8.25 27.86
CA LYS A 1008 -18.35 6.99 27.94
C LYS A 1008 -17.21 7.12 28.94
N PRO A 1009 -16.95 6.09 29.76
CA PRO A 1009 -15.81 6.12 30.68
C PRO A 1009 -14.50 6.06 29.91
N VAL A 1010 -13.51 6.79 30.41
CA VAL A 1010 -12.18 6.91 29.81
C VAL A 1010 -11.11 6.45 30.79
N VAL A 1011 -10.22 5.59 30.33
CA VAL A 1011 -8.97 5.24 31.02
C VAL A 1011 -7.80 5.98 30.37
N MET A 1012 -7.14 6.82 31.16
CA MET A 1012 -5.96 7.57 30.77
C MET A 1012 -4.69 6.80 31.14
N LEU A 1013 -3.83 6.56 30.16
CA LEU A 1013 -2.51 5.93 30.37
C LEU A 1013 -1.38 6.98 30.49
N GLY A 1014 -1.67 8.22 30.15
CA GLY A 1014 -0.74 9.34 30.16
C GLY A 1014 -1.38 10.63 30.64
N TYR A 1015 -0.60 11.70 30.67
CA TYR A 1015 -0.96 12.98 31.24
C TYR A 1015 -1.51 13.93 30.18
N THR A 1016 -2.65 14.52 30.48
CA THR A 1016 -3.26 15.62 29.71
C THR A 1016 -3.87 16.63 30.68
N HIS A 1017 -4.62 17.60 30.16
CA HIS A 1017 -5.45 18.50 30.97
C HIS A 1017 -6.45 17.76 31.91
N LEU A 1018 -6.73 16.48 31.68
CA LEU A 1018 -7.63 15.65 32.51
C LEU A 1018 -6.96 15.09 33.77
N LYS A 1019 -5.63 15.19 33.90
CA LYS A 1019 -4.88 14.69 35.04
C LYS A 1019 -5.45 15.24 36.36
N TYR A 1020 -5.75 14.35 37.30
CA TYR A 1020 -6.32 14.60 38.63
C TYR A 1020 -7.54 15.52 38.62
N LYS A 1021 -8.40 15.39 37.59
CA LYS A 1021 -9.71 16.07 37.51
C LYS A 1021 -10.86 15.22 38.04
N ASN A 1022 -10.60 13.97 38.43
CA ASN A 1022 -11.62 13.03 38.93
C ASN A 1022 -12.81 12.83 37.97
N CYS A 1023 -12.56 12.97 36.66
CA CYS A 1023 -13.53 12.70 35.59
C CYS A 1023 -13.09 11.57 34.65
N THR A 1024 -11.94 10.96 34.89
CA THR A 1024 -11.41 9.80 34.17
C THR A 1024 -10.88 8.76 35.15
N TYR A 1025 -10.74 7.52 34.69
CA TYR A 1025 -9.92 6.51 35.34
C TYR A 1025 -8.46 6.72 34.94
N GLU A 1026 -7.51 6.59 35.87
CA GLU A 1026 -6.10 6.97 35.64
C GLU A 1026 -5.16 5.80 35.93
N ALA A 1027 -4.59 5.20 34.88
CA ALA A 1027 -3.69 4.05 34.96
C ALA A 1027 -2.24 4.46 34.66
N PHE A 1028 -1.66 5.22 35.59
CA PHE A 1028 -0.31 5.79 35.46
C PHE A 1028 0.82 4.83 35.86
N ALA A 1029 0.49 3.63 36.34
CA ALA A 1029 1.42 2.51 36.45
C ALA A 1029 0.94 1.36 35.57
N LYS A 1030 1.88 0.69 34.91
CA LYS A 1030 1.58 -0.40 33.96
C LYS A 1030 0.83 -1.56 34.62
N ASP A 1031 1.18 -1.88 35.86
CA ASP A 1031 0.61 -3.02 36.59
C ASP A 1031 -0.84 -2.77 37.04
N ASP A 1032 -1.26 -1.52 37.16
CA ASP A 1032 -2.61 -1.15 37.60
C ASP A 1032 -3.62 -1.14 36.44
N VAL A 1033 -3.16 -1.17 35.18
CA VAL A 1033 -4.00 -0.99 33.99
C VAL A 1033 -5.15 -2.00 33.94
N GLU A 1034 -4.89 -3.26 34.27
CA GLU A 1034 -5.90 -4.32 34.25
C GLU A 1034 -7.00 -4.07 35.29
N GLN A 1035 -6.62 -3.79 36.54
CA GLN A 1035 -7.56 -3.52 37.62
C GLN A 1035 -8.40 -2.27 37.34
N ILE A 1036 -7.79 -1.23 36.77
CA ILE A 1036 -8.46 0.03 36.46
C ILE A 1036 -9.43 -0.13 35.29
N LEU A 1037 -9.08 -0.92 34.28
CA LEU A 1037 -10.01 -1.26 33.20
C LEU A 1037 -11.22 -2.04 33.72
N ASP A 1038 -11.01 -3.05 34.56
CA ASP A 1038 -12.08 -3.82 35.17
C ASP A 1038 -13.03 -2.93 36.00
N LYS A 1039 -12.46 -1.99 36.77
CA LYS A 1039 -13.24 -0.97 37.47
C LYS A 1039 -14.03 -0.07 36.52
N ALA A 1040 -13.42 0.42 35.45
CA ALA A 1040 -14.09 1.28 34.47
C ALA A 1040 -15.25 0.57 33.74
N ILE A 1041 -15.12 -0.73 33.49
CA ILE A 1041 -16.20 -1.58 32.93
C ILE A 1041 -17.36 -1.68 33.92
N LYS A 1042 -17.08 -1.92 35.20
CA LYS A 1042 -18.09 -2.14 36.24
C LYS A 1042 -18.82 -0.86 36.63
N ASP A 1043 -18.07 0.20 36.89
CA ASP A 1043 -18.58 1.45 37.44
C ASP A 1043 -19.11 2.40 36.34
N GLY A 1044 -18.66 2.21 35.09
CA GLY A 1044 -19.03 3.06 33.97
C GLY A 1044 -18.61 4.52 34.13
N PHE A 1045 -19.30 5.44 33.46
CA PHE A 1045 -19.10 6.88 33.64
C PHE A 1045 -20.06 7.41 34.71
N THR A 1046 -19.56 7.54 35.94
CA THR A 1046 -20.38 7.88 37.10
C THR A 1046 -20.90 9.32 37.07
N GLU A 1047 -22.00 9.59 37.78
CA GLU A 1047 -22.55 10.95 37.92
C GLU A 1047 -21.56 11.93 38.56
N GLU A 1048 -20.71 11.46 39.48
CA GLU A 1048 -19.66 12.29 40.08
C GLU A 1048 -18.59 12.67 39.04
N MET A 1049 -18.16 11.71 38.22
CA MET A 1049 -17.23 11.99 37.12
C MET A 1049 -17.83 12.96 36.10
N ARG A 1050 -19.15 12.85 35.82
CA ARG A 1050 -19.88 13.78 34.94
C ARG A 1050 -19.90 15.19 35.51
N LYS A 1051 -20.18 15.36 36.80
CA LYS A 1051 -20.13 16.67 37.48
C LYS A 1051 -18.73 17.28 37.42
N ASN A 1052 -17.72 16.49 37.75
CA ASN A 1052 -16.32 16.93 37.69
C ASN A 1052 -15.90 17.31 36.27
N PHE A 1053 -16.36 16.57 35.26
CA PHE A 1053 -16.14 16.93 33.86
C PHE A 1053 -16.81 18.27 33.50
N HIS A 1054 -18.07 18.49 33.87
CA HIS A 1054 -18.74 19.76 33.63
C HIS A 1054 -18.03 20.94 34.31
N SER A 1055 -17.59 20.78 35.56
CA SER A 1055 -16.80 21.81 36.25
C SER A 1055 -15.45 22.06 35.59
N HIS A 1056 -14.80 21.02 35.08
CA HIS A 1056 -13.56 21.15 34.30
C HIS A 1056 -13.80 21.92 32.99
N ILE A 1057 -14.87 21.61 32.25
CA ILE A 1057 -15.23 22.33 31.02
C ILE A 1057 -15.57 23.79 31.31
N ALA A 1058 -16.32 24.08 32.39
CA ALA A 1058 -16.64 25.44 32.79
C ALA A 1058 -15.37 26.28 33.03
N ARG A 1059 -14.40 25.73 33.77
CA ARG A 1059 -13.10 26.38 34.00
C ARG A 1059 -12.31 26.57 32.71
N LEU A 1060 -12.28 25.56 31.84
CA LEU A 1060 -11.60 25.66 30.55
C LEU A 1060 -12.18 26.79 29.71
N LEU A 1061 -13.50 26.86 29.56
CA LEU A 1061 -14.18 27.88 28.74
C LEU A 1061 -14.01 29.29 29.32
N LYS A 1062 -13.99 29.43 30.65
CA LYS A 1062 -13.83 30.72 31.33
C LYS A 1062 -12.40 31.25 31.28
N TYR A 1063 -11.43 30.39 31.55
CA TYR A 1063 -10.07 30.84 31.86
C TYR A 1063 -9.04 30.56 30.77
N TYR A 1064 -9.28 29.60 29.87
CA TYR A 1064 -8.16 29.02 29.11
C TYR A 1064 -8.43 28.76 27.62
N LEU A 1065 -9.67 28.46 27.23
CA LEU A 1065 -10.05 28.22 25.83
C LEU A 1065 -10.66 29.47 25.21
N TYR A 1066 -10.23 29.81 24.00
CA TYR A 1066 -10.72 30.96 23.23
C TYR A 1066 -11.64 30.48 22.11
N ASP A 1067 -12.72 31.20 21.85
CA ASP A 1067 -13.59 30.95 20.70
C ASP A 1067 -12.75 31.05 19.41
N ASP A 1068 -12.90 30.13 18.46
CA ASP A 1068 -12.15 30.17 17.18
C ASP A 1068 -12.74 31.17 16.15
N TYR A 1069 -13.84 31.84 16.50
CA TYR A 1069 -14.60 32.78 15.67
C TYR A 1069 -15.07 32.20 14.33
N VAL A 1070 -15.14 30.87 14.19
CA VAL A 1070 -15.83 30.22 13.07
C VAL A 1070 -17.33 30.49 13.19
N ILE A 1071 -17.97 30.82 12.06
CA ILE A 1071 -19.39 31.14 12.03
C ILE A 1071 -20.18 29.89 12.47
N ARG A 1072 -20.87 30.00 13.59
CA ARG A 1072 -21.70 28.96 14.18
C ARG A 1072 -22.85 29.56 14.96
N LYS A 1073 -23.89 28.75 15.22
CA LYS A 1073 -25.10 29.19 15.94
C LYS A 1073 -24.83 29.56 17.39
N PHE A 1074 -23.81 28.95 18.00
CA PHE A 1074 -23.50 29.11 19.41
C PHE A 1074 -21.99 29.29 19.62
N LYS A 1075 -21.59 30.46 20.14
CA LYS A 1075 -20.20 30.81 20.44
C LYS A 1075 -19.86 30.51 21.90
N TYR A 1076 -18.62 30.13 22.16
CA TYR A 1076 -18.16 29.71 23.49
C TYR A 1076 -16.65 29.77 23.63
N GLY A 1077 -16.20 29.98 24.87
CA GLY A 1077 -14.82 30.30 25.19
C GLY A 1077 -14.61 31.81 25.37
N LYS A 1078 -13.38 32.18 25.68
CA LYS A 1078 -12.92 33.57 25.83
C LYS A 1078 -12.96 34.29 24.50
N LYS A 1079 -13.14 35.61 24.56
CA LYS A 1079 -13.19 36.45 23.39
C LYS A 1079 -11.78 36.80 22.91
N ILE A 1080 -11.69 37.27 21.67
CA ILE A 1080 -10.44 37.72 21.07
C ILE A 1080 -9.85 38.93 21.79
N GLU A 1081 -10.69 39.78 22.39
CA GLU A 1081 -10.25 40.91 23.21
C GLU A 1081 -9.53 40.43 24.48
N ASP A 1082 -9.97 39.31 25.07
CA ASP A 1082 -9.29 38.70 26.23
C ASP A 1082 -7.89 38.21 25.81
N PHE A 1083 -7.77 37.58 24.64
CA PHE A 1083 -6.48 37.17 24.08
C PHE A 1083 -5.55 38.37 23.86
N GLN A 1084 -6.08 39.47 23.30
CA GLN A 1084 -5.31 40.68 23.08
C GLN A 1084 -4.80 41.27 24.40
N ASN A 1085 -5.66 41.35 25.41
CA ASN A 1085 -5.29 41.88 26.73
C ASN A 1085 -4.27 41.02 27.47
N GLU A 1086 -4.34 39.70 27.33
CA GLU A 1086 -3.46 38.79 28.07
C GLU A 1086 -2.11 38.59 27.40
N PHE A 1087 -2.06 38.61 26.06
CA PHE A 1087 -0.85 38.26 25.33
C PHE A 1087 -0.24 39.40 24.51
N LEU A 1088 -1.02 40.37 24.02
CA LEU A 1088 -0.57 41.38 23.05
C LEU A 1088 -0.56 42.83 23.57
N ASN A 1089 -1.18 43.08 24.72
CA ASN A 1089 -1.12 44.33 25.48
C ASN A 1089 -0.21 44.11 26.70
#